data_AF-A0A329DY68-F1
#
_entry.id   AF-A0A329DY68-F1
#
_cell.length_a   1.000
_cell.length_b   1.000
_cell.length_c   1.000
_cell.angle_alpha   90.00
_cell.angle_beta   90.00
_cell.angle_gamma   90.00
#
_symmetry.space_group_name_H-M   'P 1'
#
loop_
_entity.id
_entity.type
_entity.pdbx_description
1 polymer ?
#
loop_
_entity_poly.entity_id
_entity_poly.type
_entity_poly.pdbx_seq_one_letter_code
_entity_poly.pdbx_strand_id
1 'polypeptide(L)'
;MAKSKIARQTNSVKRVRNSQNVVPLNLTIPYKDRKLNKPKQFDVSHLLYLGCNKENEKIESRTVFIRRFCEKANQYVSNGNSARTVTGSYENLRSYIVFCDAVNVDPFTERGYLKFAGNDGELRHRIKVFNPSKRLWEYNHGDELGIKESAVPTMLSALRNALDWCDLPASSWALHHRGVSGENSPIKGYSEEEEELLVTRLSHLFFTLAPQLIAAKENNTPLPEALPLILALGEHEEVIQIPTSLEARNRHKSNSGTAVNSGAAFNLTMGAAYHLLCFFTSLNDSNIRDIAHPIKVHTEERDKSLQVVKVSSHKPRANKAVDALLVGEQFDVDKRGGVKFIRLLERLSKLYGNSEDGSELIFTLNNNADVNHTFNLSDINQKLVNQLHLLSPFRTGNLPWFKELFYAYRNQQIITLKKVVNHLGRNVVHKEVKTTTKNKTGEGATNSAYCILSCYTDLPLKGILLPLTYSERDSDGNVTVSFNYRNGIGGLFKVPASDFALIKDIEQLANENADKQPKKYERLLLAKGSGYVPKDWEGTSPISSRLMRTWSVEPNHYYISLQSSRWREMTSNQAYAEGGIQGAQSLLQNAKETLERSYLNEHPLLNKVILSQSIEVIENLDDETSLEQAKDIVVKRRGIPMLSHDEWKKKRTAGNAKTNPNGLTCDGQQAISDGKNTQRETNYAVGLSLPCAEFDMCYKCQSAKAVDDVEAVYKLISYIDVLKETLDMYPDVKSDIHEKIEQFEYTLDGASDDVFDGAMERFNTQGRHPRFSFDHALLSL
;
A
#
# COMPACT_ATOMS: atom_id res chain seq x y z
N MET A 1 -2.37 37.51 -89.30
CA MET A 1 -1.87 37.59 -87.91
C MET A 1 -3.02 37.26 -86.95
N ALA A 2 -3.08 36.01 -86.51
CA ALA A 2 -4.19 35.51 -85.69
C ALA A 2 -4.06 35.98 -84.24
N LYS A 3 -5.08 36.71 -83.77
CA LYS A 3 -5.14 37.28 -82.42
C LYS A 3 -5.31 36.18 -81.36
N SER A 4 -4.52 36.29 -80.29
CA SER A 4 -4.31 35.33 -79.20
C SER A 4 -5.57 34.92 -78.42
N LYS A 5 -5.57 33.65 -77.95
CA LYS A 5 -6.65 32.93 -77.26
C LYS A 5 -6.85 33.28 -75.77
N ILE A 6 -6.28 34.37 -75.24
CA ILE A 6 -6.31 34.68 -73.80
C ILE A 6 -7.38 35.73 -73.41
N ALA A 7 -8.15 36.27 -74.37
CA ALA A 7 -9.19 37.28 -74.11
C ALA A 7 -10.59 36.70 -73.75
N ARG A 8 -10.68 35.44 -73.30
CA ARG A 8 -11.93 34.81 -72.82
C ARG A 8 -11.72 34.22 -71.43
N GLN A 9 -11.78 35.06 -70.40
CA GLN A 9 -12.33 34.78 -69.06
C GLN A 9 -12.00 35.93 -68.11
N THR A 10 -12.73 37.04 -68.24
CA THR A 10 -12.84 38.07 -67.21
C THR A 10 -13.93 37.67 -66.22
N ASN A 11 -13.55 37.13 -65.07
CA ASN A 11 -14.40 37.13 -63.87
C ASN A 11 -13.75 38.08 -62.85
N SER A 12 -14.57 39.01 -62.37
CA SER A 12 -14.24 40.07 -61.41
C SER A 12 -13.50 39.53 -60.18
N VAL A 13 -12.26 39.99 -59.96
CA VAL A 13 -11.55 39.80 -58.69
C VAL A 13 -12.17 40.75 -57.66
N LYS A 14 -13.00 40.21 -56.76
CA LYS A 14 -13.39 40.87 -55.51
C LYS A 14 -12.12 41.11 -54.69
N ARG A 15 -11.87 42.35 -54.27
CA ARG A 15 -10.91 42.65 -53.19
C ARG A 15 -11.38 41.96 -51.91
N VAL A 16 -10.78 40.81 -51.59
CA VAL A 16 -10.88 40.22 -50.25
C VAL A 16 -9.76 40.83 -49.42
N ARG A 17 -10.12 41.57 -48.35
CA ARG A 17 -9.17 41.95 -47.30
C ARG A 17 -8.63 40.65 -46.70
N ASN A 18 -7.38 40.34 -47.00
CA ASN A 18 -6.73 39.11 -46.56
C ASN A 18 -6.31 39.26 -45.08
N SER A 19 -7.20 38.91 -44.16
CA SER A 19 -6.90 38.77 -42.71
C SER A 19 -6.69 37.30 -42.31
N GLN A 20 -6.03 36.51 -43.17
CA GLN A 20 -5.86 35.06 -42.98
C GLN A 20 -4.38 34.60 -42.95
N ASN A 21 -3.45 35.46 -42.53
CA ASN A 21 -2.09 35.04 -42.16
C ASN A 21 -1.88 35.04 -40.62
N VAL A 22 -2.87 34.61 -39.85
CA VAL A 22 -2.65 34.20 -38.46
C VAL A 22 -2.74 32.68 -38.44
N VAL A 23 -1.57 32.01 -38.48
CA VAL A 23 -1.50 30.57 -38.18
C VAL A 23 -1.95 30.42 -36.72
N PRO A 24 -3.02 29.66 -36.42
CA PRO A 24 -3.40 29.40 -35.04
C PRO A 24 -2.21 28.77 -34.31
N LEU A 25 -1.86 29.31 -33.14
CA LEU A 25 -0.86 28.71 -32.26
C LEU A 25 -1.42 27.36 -31.78
N ASN A 26 -1.09 26.27 -32.47
CA ASN A 26 -1.47 24.92 -32.06
C ASN A 26 -0.62 24.51 -30.84
N LEU A 27 -1.08 24.90 -29.65
CA LEU A 27 -0.52 24.49 -28.37
C LEU A 27 -1.09 23.12 -27.96
N THR A 28 -0.73 22.08 -28.70
CA THR A 28 -1.22 20.72 -28.47
C THR A 28 -0.10 19.73 -28.18
N ILE A 29 -0.37 18.77 -27.30
CA ILE A 29 0.55 17.68 -26.95
C ILE A 29 -0.08 16.30 -27.20
N PRO A 30 0.73 15.26 -27.46
CA PRO A 30 0.29 13.88 -27.38
C PRO A 30 -0.04 13.52 -25.93
N TYR A 31 -1.26 13.05 -25.67
CA TYR A 31 -1.77 12.75 -24.35
C TYR A 31 -2.38 11.35 -24.30
N LYS A 32 -1.91 10.52 -23.36
CA LYS A 32 -2.43 9.15 -23.14
C LYS A 32 -3.29 9.11 -21.87
N ASP A 33 -4.61 9.06 -22.05
CA ASP A 33 -5.54 8.81 -20.96
C ASP A 33 -5.39 7.36 -20.47
N ARG A 34 -5.49 7.13 -19.15
CA ARG A 34 -5.43 5.79 -18.55
C ARG A 34 -6.52 4.85 -19.06
N LYS A 35 -7.65 5.39 -19.55
CA LYS A 35 -8.81 4.63 -20.04
C LYS A 35 -8.82 4.43 -21.55
N LEU A 36 -7.90 5.07 -22.29
CA LEU A 36 -7.88 5.02 -23.76
C LEU A 36 -6.68 4.22 -24.28
N ASN A 37 -6.96 3.33 -25.22
CA ASN A 37 -5.92 2.49 -25.84
C ASN A 37 -4.99 3.29 -26.77
N LYS A 38 -5.44 4.43 -27.32
CA LYS A 38 -4.66 5.28 -28.23
C LYS A 38 -4.43 6.67 -27.63
N PRO A 39 -3.23 7.27 -27.82
CA PRO A 39 -3.00 8.65 -27.46
C PRO A 39 -3.82 9.60 -28.34
N LYS A 40 -4.19 10.76 -27.80
CA LYS A 40 -4.91 11.84 -28.48
C LYS A 40 -4.12 13.14 -28.45
N GLN A 41 -4.45 14.09 -29.32
CA GLN A 41 -3.95 15.46 -29.18
C GLN A 41 -4.75 16.21 -28.11
N PHE A 42 -4.06 16.96 -27.25
CA PHE A 42 -4.66 17.68 -26.12
C PHE A 42 -4.21 19.14 -26.10
N ASP A 43 -5.16 20.07 -26.04
CA ASP A 43 -4.92 21.53 -25.99
C ASP A 43 -4.46 21.98 -24.61
N VAL A 44 -3.25 22.54 -24.54
CA VAL A 44 -2.63 23.06 -23.32
C VAL A 44 -2.60 24.58 -23.26
N SER A 45 -3.33 25.28 -24.14
CA SER A 45 -3.39 26.76 -24.15
C SER A 45 -3.86 27.38 -22.83
N HIS A 46 -4.56 26.64 -21.98
CA HIS A 46 -4.96 27.08 -20.65
C HIS A 46 -3.76 27.38 -19.72
N LEU A 47 -2.57 26.82 -19.99
CA LEU A 47 -1.34 27.13 -19.23
C LEU A 47 -0.85 28.58 -19.39
N LEU A 48 -1.34 29.30 -20.41
CA LEU A 48 -1.00 30.71 -20.63
C LEU A 48 -1.74 31.67 -19.70
N TYR A 49 -2.69 31.18 -18.90
CA TYR A 49 -3.55 32.02 -18.07
C TYR A 49 -3.22 31.83 -16.60
N LEU A 50 -3.45 32.87 -15.79
CA LEU A 50 -3.22 32.83 -14.34
C LEU A 50 -4.01 31.68 -13.70
N GLY A 51 -3.34 30.86 -12.91
CA GLY A 51 -3.93 29.67 -12.28
C GLY A 51 -4.34 28.59 -13.30
N CYS A 52 -3.82 28.66 -14.53
CA CYS A 52 -4.13 27.76 -15.63
C CYS A 52 -5.64 27.72 -15.99
N ASN A 53 -6.38 28.83 -15.79
CA ASN A 53 -7.79 28.97 -16.12
C ASN A 53 -8.00 30.04 -17.19
N LYS A 54 -8.63 29.67 -18.33
CA LYS A 54 -8.88 30.58 -19.48
C LYS A 54 -9.78 31.77 -19.14
N GLU A 55 -10.50 31.73 -18.02
CA GLU A 55 -11.33 32.85 -17.54
C GLU A 55 -10.50 33.96 -16.88
N ASN A 56 -9.25 33.67 -16.49
CA ASN A 56 -8.37 34.63 -15.83
C ASN A 56 -7.51 35.41 -16.84
N GLU A 57 -6.67 36.31 -16.33
CA GLU A 57 -5.74 37.09 -17.15
C GLU A 57 -4.71 36.18 -17.86
N LYS A 58 -4.44 36.50 -19.13
CA LYS A 58 -3.41 35.83 -19.94
C LYS A 58 -2.04 36.44 -19.65
N ILE A 59 -1.06 35.59 -19.36
CA ILE A 59 0.32 35.96 -19.09
C ILE A 59 1.16 35.73 -20.35
N GLU A 60 1.35 36.79 -21.14
CA GLU A 60 1.98 36.70 -22.47
C GLU A 60 3.42 36.13 -22.44
N SER A 61 4.18 36.40 -21.38
CA SER A 61 5.56 35.91 -21.21
C SER A 61 5.69 34.38 -21.22
N ARG A 62 4.61 33.64 -20.89
CA ARG A 62 4.58 32.17 -20.91
C ARG A 62 4.61 31.57 -22.31
N THR A 63 4.18 32.34 -23.31
CA THR A 63 3.91 31.82 -24.66
C THR A 63 5.13 31.14 -25.28
N VAL A 64 6.33 31.68 -25.07
CA VAL A 64 7.57 31.12 -25.62
C VAL A 64 7.88 29.76 -24.98
N PHE A 65 7.76 29.64 -23.66
CA PHE A 65 8.04 28.40 -22.92
C PHE A 65 7.04 27.30 -23.25
N ILE A 66 5.74 27.61 -23.24
CA ILE A 66 4.69 26.63 -23.53
C ILE A 66 4.76 26.13 -24.98
N ARG A 67 5.16 27.00 -25.93
CA ARG A 67 5.39 26.59 -27.32
C ARG A 67 6.52 25.58 -27.42
N ARG A 68 7.67 25.86 -26.81
CA ARG A 68 8.83 24.95 -26.78
C ARG A 68 8.47 23.60 -26.15
N PHE A 69 7.73 23.63 -25.04
CA PHE A 69 7.21 22.42 -24.41
C PHE A 69 6.38 21.58 -25.38
N CYS A 70 5.46 22.19 -26.13
CA CYS A 70 4.64 21.47 -27.11
C CYS A 70 5.48 20.86 -28.24
N GLU A 71 6.43 21.61 -28.77
CA GLU A 71 7.34 21.14 -29.83
C GLU A 71 8.14 19.92 -29.37
N LYS A 72 8.78 20.00 -28.19
CA LYS A 72 9.56 18.90 -27.60
C LYS A 72 8.71 17.69 -27.25
N ALA A 73 7.51 17.90 -26.70
CA ALA A 73 6.59 16.83 -26.36
C ALA A 73 6.16 16.02 -27.60
N ASN A 74 5.85 16.71 -28.71
CA ASN A 74 5.53 16.04 -29.98
C ASN A 74 6.76 15.31 -30.54
N GLN A 75 7.92 15.96 -30.56
CA GLN A 75 9.17 15.35 -31.02
C GLN A 75 9.52 14.08 -30.23
N TYR A 76 9.37 14.10 -28.90
CA TYR A 76 9.66 12.96 -28.04
C TYR A 76 8.86 11.72 -28.43
N VAL A 77 7.56 11.88 -28.68
CA VAL A 77 6.68 10.76 -29.10
C VAL A 77 6.93 10.35 -30.55
N SER A 78 7.19 11.31 -31.45
CA SER A 78 7.59 11.02 -32.84
C SER A 78 8.85 10.16 -32.92
N ASN A 79 9.75 10.25 -31.93
CA ASN A 79 10.94 9.41 -31.80
C ASN A 79 10.65 8.00 -31.23
N GLY A 80 9.39 7.58 -31.15
CA GLY A 80 8.98 6.25 -30.67
C GLY A 80 8.82 6.14 -29.15
N ASN A 81 8.95 7.24 -28.40
CA ASN A 81 8.79 7.21 -26.95
C ASN A 81 7.32 7.29 -26.50
N SER A 82 7.09 6.98 -25.23
CA SER A 82 5.74 6.86 -24.66
C SER A 82 5.04 8.21 -24.47
N ALA A 83 3.85 8.35 -25.07
CA ALA A 83 2.94 9.47 -24.79
C ALA A 83 2.46 9.54 -23.33
N ARG A 84 2.59 8.44 -22.55
CA ARG A 84 2.31 8.45 -21.11
C ARG A 84 3.33 9.28 -20.33
N THR A 85 4.58 9.31 -20.79
CA THR A 85 5.62 10.16 -20.20
C THR A 85 5.29 11.63 -20.40
N VAL A 86 4.86 12.01 -21.61
CA VAL A 86 4.41 13.38 -21.92
C VAL A 86 3.26 13.81 -21.01
N THR A 87 2.24 12.96 -20.84
CA THR A 87 1.14 13.22 -19.89
C THR A 87 1.66 13.46 -18.47
N GLY A 88 2.60 12.65 -17.99
CA GLY A 88 3.22 12.82 -16.66
C GLY A 88 3.95 14.15 -16.50
N SER A 89 4.78 14.53 -17.48
CA SER A 89 5.50 15.81 -17.49
C SER A 89 4.54 17.01 -17.51
N TYR A 90 3.49 16.94 -18.33
CA TYR A 90 2.47 17.98 -18.43
C TYR A 90 1.71 18.20 -17.10
N GLU A 91 1.24 17.14 -16.44
CA GLU A 91 0.48 17.27 -15.19
C GLU A 91 1.32 17.89 -14.05
N ASN A 92 2.63 17.54 -14.00
CA ASN A 92 3.56 18.14 -13.04
C ASN A 92 3.84 19.61 -13.37
N LEU A 93 4.07 19.95 -14.64
CA LEU A 93 4.25 21.34 -15.08
C LEU A 93 3.02 22.20 -14.75
N ARG A 94 1.82 21.71 -15.07
CA ARG A 94 0.56 22.40 -14.78
C ARG A 94 0.41 22.68 -13.28
N SER A 95 0.65 21.66 -12.45
CA SER A 95 0.52 21.79 -10.98
C SER A 95 1.54 22.78 -10.41
N TYR A 96 2.77 22.76 -10.93
CA TYR A 96 3.83 23.70 -10.56
C TYR A 96 3.50 25.15 -10.94
N ILE A 97 2.97 25.39 -12.15
CA ILE A 97 2.55 26.73 -12.59
C ILE A 97 1.43 27.26 -11.69
N VAL A 98 0.43 26.45 -11.38
CA VAL A 98 -0.68 26.84 -10.47
C VAL A 98 -0.15 27.24 -9.09
N PHE A 99 0.80 26.46 -8.54
CA PHE A 99 1.43 26.82 -7.28
C PHE A 99 2.17 28.17 -7.36
N CYS A 100 3.01 28.35 -8.39
CA CYS A 100 3.80 29.58 -8.58
C CYS A 100 2.89 30.81 -8.71
N ASP A 101 1.78 30.68 -9.43
CA ASP A 101 0.76 31.73 -9.55
C ASP A 101 0.14 32.08 -8.20
N ALA A 102 -0.21 31.08 -7.40
CA ALA A 102 -0.83 31.28 -6.11
C ALA A 102 0.11 31.95 -5.08
N VAL A 103 1.43 31.78 -5.23
CA VAL A 103 2.45 32.44 -4.38
C VAL A 103 3.13 33.64 -5.05
N ASN A 104 2.62 34.09 -6.20
CA ASN A 104 3.09 35.24 -6.96
C ASN A 104 4.60 35.20 -7.29
N VAL A 105 5.07 34.06 -7.81
CA VAL A 105 6.43 33.87 -8.31
C VAL A 105 6.39 33.40 -9.77
N ASP A 106 7.33 33.85 -10.59
CA ASP A 106 7.41 33.42 -11.98
C ASP A 106 7.85 31.94 -12.09
N PRO A 107 7.02 31.04 -12.64
CA PRO A 107 7.35 29.62 -12.78
C PRO A 107 8.53 29.35 -13.72
N PHE A 108 8.87 30.25 -14.65
CA PHE A 108 9.94 30.02 -15.62
C PHE A 108 11.27 30.65 -15.18
N THR A 109 11.53 30.65 -13.88
CA THR A 109 12.76 31.16 -13.26
C THR A 109 13.30 30.19 -12.22
N GLU A 110 14.59 30.30 -11.92
CA GLU A 110 15.23 29.55 -10.84
C GLU A 110 14.53 29.78 -9.49
N ARG A 111 14.14 31.03 -9.22
CA ARG A 111 13.40 31.39 -8.00
C ARG A 111 12.05 30.65 -7.90
N GLY A 112 11.32 30.54 -9.02
CA GLY A 112 10.09 29.74 -9.08
C GLY A 112 10.35 28.27 -8.78
N TYR A 113 11.38 27.71 -9.43
CA TYR A 113 11.75 26.32 -9.24
C TYR A 113 12.10 26.03 -7.78
N LEU A 114 12.98 26.84 -7.16
CA LEU A 114 13.39 26.67 -5.77
C LEU A 114 12.26 26.94 -4.77
N LYS A 115 11.28 27.79 -5.11
CA LYS A 115 10.10 27.98 -4.26
C LYS A 115 9.24 26.70 -4.17
N PHE A 116 9.30 25.84 -5.18
CA PHE A 116 8.58 24.57 -5.20
C PHE A 116 9.45 23.38 -4.75
N ALA A 117 10.65 23.25 -5.32
CA ALA A 117 11.55 22.11 -5.17
C ALA A 117 12.68 22.30 -4.14
N GLY A 118 12.91 23.53 -3.68
CA GLY A 118 14.03 23.88 -2.80
C GLY A 118 13.95 23.28 -1.39
N ASN A 119 15.00 23.52 -0.59
CA ASN A 119 15.11 23.00 0.77
C ASN A 119 14.01 23.49 1.73
N ASP A 120 13.43 24.66 1.45
CA ASP A 120 12.26 25.21 2.14
C ASP A 120 11.05 25.35 1.19
N GLY A 121 11.06 24.54 0.11
CA GLY A 121 10.06 24.60 -0.94
C GLY A 121 8.77 23.84 -0.60
N GLU A 122 7.75 24.05 -1.44
CA GLU A 122 6.43 23.43 -1.31
C GLU A 122 6.47 21.89 -1.17
N LEU A 123 7.35 21.20 -1.90
CA LEU A 123 7.41 19.74 -1.83
C LEU A 123 7.83 19.25 -0.45
N ARG A 124 8.76 19.94 0.23
CA ARG A 124 9.19 19.57 1.60
C ARG A 124 8.14 19.93 2.65
N HIS A 125 7.43 21.05 2.48
CA HIS A 125 6.23 21.35 3.29
C HIS A 125 5.20 20.20 3.18
N ARG A 126 4.89 19.77 1.96
CA ARG A 126 3.92 18.68 1.73
C ARG A 126 4.39 17.33 2.29
N ILE A 127 5.69 17.06 2.31
CA ILE A 127 6.23 15.88 3.00
C ILE A 127 6.01 16.00 4.51
N LYS A 128 6.38 17.14 5.11
CA LYS A 128 6.26 17.38 6.56
C LYS A 128 4.82 17.24 7.08
N VAL A 129 3.84 17.64 6.26
CA VAL A 129 2.42 17.56 6.62
C VAL A 129 1.84 16.15 6.45
N PHE A 130 2.51 15.27 5.70
CA PHE A 130 1.99 13.93 5.45
C PHE A 130 2.01 13.07 6.72
N ASN A 131 0.83 12.59 7.13
CA ASN A 131 0.69 11.66 8.24
C ASN A 131 0.08 10.33 7.73
N PRO A 132 0.87 9.25 7.63
CA PRO A 132 0.38 7.96 7.14
C PRO A 132 -0.55 7.23 8.12
N SER A 133 -0.47 7.53 9.41
CA SER A 133 -1.25 6.85 10.46
C SER A 133 -2.69 7.35 10.53
N LYS A 134 -2.92 8.59 10.07
CA LYS A 134 -4.22 9.25 10.16
C LYS A 134 -5.09 8.95 8.93
N ARG A 135 -6.26 8.38 9.17
CA ARG A 135 -7.29 8.03 8.18
C ARG A 135 -8.03 9.28 7.74
N LEU A 136 -8.57 9.26 6.51
CA LEU A 136 -9.21 10.45 5.92
C LEU A 136 -10.34 11.05 6.79
N TRP A 137 -11.10 10.21 7.50
CA TRP A 137 -12.23 10.64 8.33
C TRP A 137 -11.82 11.26 9.67
N GLU A 138 -10.58 11.10 10.09
CA GLU A 138 -10.01 11.73 11.30
C GLU A 138 -9.59 13.19 11.06
N TYR A 139 -9.54 13.63 9.80
CA TYR A 139 -9.22 14.99 9.43
C TYR A 139 -10.46 15.89 9.45
N ASN A 140 -10.25 17.15 9.81
CA ASN A 140 -11.26 18.19 9.72
C ASN A 140 -11.38 18.71 8.28
N HIS A 141 -12.48 19.43 8.00
CA HIS A 141 -12.62 20.12 6.73
C HIS A 141 -11.51 21.15 6.55
N GLY A 142 -10.83 21.12 5.40
CA GLY A 142 -9.75 22.03 5.06
C GLY A 142 -8.35 21.53 5.44
N ASP A 143 -8.24 20.47 6.25
CA ASP A 143 -6.94 19.93 6.65
C ASP A 143 -6.12 19.47 5.43
N GLU A 144 -4.83 19.76 5.46
CA GLU A 144 -3.88 19.32 4.44
C GLU A 144 -3.46 17.86 4.64
N LEU A 145 -3.38 17.10 3.54
CA LEU A 145 -3.03 15.67 3.58
C LEU A 145 -1.54 15.38 3.38
N GLY A 146 -0.79 16.35 2.86
CA GLY A 146 0.61 16.14 2.46
C GLY A 146 0.80 15.15 1.29
N ILE A 147 2.04 14.70 1.10
CA ILE A 147 2.44 13.66 0.12
C ILE A 147 3.52 12.75 0.70
N LYS A 148 3.53 11.49 0.27
CA LYS A 148 4.62 10.56 0.57
C LYS A 148 5.94 11.07 0.01
N GLU A 149 7.01 11.00 0.80
CA GLU A 149 8.35 11.40 0.38
C GLU A 149 8.84 10.62 -0.85
N SER A 150 8.56 9.31 -0.91
CA SER A 150 8.88 8.45 -2.06
C SER A 150 8.20 8.85 -3.37
N ALA A 151 7.14 9.67 -3.34
CA ALA A 151 6.51 10.19 -4.56
C ALA A 151 7.27 11.39 -5.16
N VAL A 152 7.99 12.14 -4.32
CA VAL A 152 8.63 13.41 -4.69
C VAL A 152 9.72 13.27 -5.75
N PRO A 153 10.61 12.25 -5.73
CA PRO A 153 11.63 12.09 -6.78
C PRO A 153 11.04 11.98 -8.18
N THR A 154 9.92 11.24 -8.31
CA THR A 154 9.21 11.09 -9.58
C THR A 154 8.59 12.41 -10.03
N MET A 155 8.00 13.18 -9.11
CA MET A 155 7.46 14.51 -9.40
C MET A 155 8.55 15.48 -9.84
N LEU A 156 9.69 15.52 -9.14
CA LEU A 156 10.84 16.36 -9.47
C LEU A 156 11.47 15.97 -10.81
N SER A 157 11.60 14.68 -11.11
CA SER A 157 12.10 14.23 -12.41
C SER A 157 11.17 14.65 -13.55
N ALA A 158 9.85 14.45 -13.40
CA ALA A 158 8.87 14.85 -14.40
C ALA A 158 8.82 16.37 -14.59
N LEU A 159 8.92 17.15 -13.50
CA LEU A 159 8.97 18.61 -13.56
C LEU A 159 10.24 19.11 -14.25
N ARG A 160 11.42 18.58 -13.89
CA ARG A 160 12.69 18.94 -14.54
C ARG A 160 12.65 18.66 -16.04
N ASN A 161 12.20 17.48 -16.43
CA ASN A 161 12.00 17.15 -17.85
C ASN A 161 11.08 18.16 -18.55
N ALA A 162 9.99 18.57 -17.89
CA ALA A 162 9.05 19.53 -18.47
C ALA A 162 9.66 20.95 -18.60
N LEU A 163 10.46 21.39 -17.63
CA LEU A 163 11.14 22.68 -17.66
C LEU A 163 12.31 22.68 -18.66
N ASP A 164 13.06 21.57 -18.76
CA ASP A 164 14.08 21.38 -19.80
C ASP A 164 13.44 21.42 -21.21
N TRP A 165 12.23 20.87 -21.38
CA TRP A 165 11.45 21.01 -22.62
C TRP A 165 10.93 22.43 -22.87
N CYS A 166 10.90 23.29 -21.85
CA CYS A 166 10.70 24.72 -22.00
C CYS A 166 12.00 25.47 -22.36
N ASP A 167 13.12 24.76 -22.57
CA ASP A 167 14.49 25.28 -22.70
C ASP A 167 14.99 26.06 -21.46
N LEU A 168 14.58 25.63 -20.26
CA LEU A 168 15.16 26.11 -19.01
C LEU A 168 16.23 25.15 -18.51
N PRO A 169 17.28 25.63 -17.81
CA PRO A 169 18.33 24.77 -17.28
C PRO A 169 17.91 24.13 -15.94
N ALA A 170 16.77 23.43 -15.89
CA ALA A 170 16.24 22.92 -14.62
C ALA A 170 17.15 21.85 -14.00
N SER A 171 17.91 21.14 -14.82
CA SER A 171 18.94 20.21 -14.37
C SER A 171 20.07 20.88 -13.59
N SER A 172 20.46 22.12 -13.91
CA SER A 172 21.47 22.84 -13.11
C SER A 172 20.88 23.38 -11.81
N TRP A 173 19.62 23.85 -11.82
CA TRP A 173 18.93 24.30 -10.61
C TRP A 173 18.76 23.20 -9.56
N ALA A 174 18.73 21.94 -9.97
CA ALA A 174 18.67 20.81 -9.06
C ALA A 174 19.90 20.72 -8.12
N LEU A 175 21.04 21.32 -8.51
CA LEU A 175 22.25 21.38 -7.67
C LEU A 175 22.12 22.36 -6.50
N HIS A 176 21.11 23.23 -6.51
CA HIS A 176 20.91 24.27 -5.50
C HIS A 176 20.00 23.84 -4.34
N HIS A 177 19.61 22.57 -4.30
CA HIS A 177 18.87 22.00 -3.18
C HIS A 177 19.26 20.55 -2.95
N ARG A 178 19.01 20.05 -1.74
CA ARG A 178 19.25 18.65 -1.40
C ARG A 178 18.32 17.75 -2.21
N GLY A 179 18.84 16.59 -2.60
CA GLY A 179 18.02 15.49 -3.11
C GLY A 179 16.91 15.12 -2.13
N VAL A 180 15.88 14.48 -2.65
CA VAL A 180 14.87 13.80 -1.84
C VAL A 180 15.01 12.33 -2.16
N SER A 181 15.32 11.51 -1.16
CA SER A 181 15.42 10.05 -1.26
C SER A 181 14.40 9.47 -0.30
N GLY A 182 13.16 9.37 -0.75
CA GLY A 182 12.13 8.71 0.05
C GLY A 182 12.31 7.20 -0.01
N GLU A 183 12.35 6.54 1.15
CA GLU A 183 12.23 5.08 1.22
C GLU A 183 10.85 4.66 0.69
N ASN A 184 10.85 3.64 -0.17
CA ASN A 184 9.60 3.03 -0.59
C ASN A 184 9.13 2.12 0.54
N SER A 185 7.99 2.42 1.15
CA SER A 185 7.34 1.45 2.03
C SER A 185 7.01 0.20 1.19
N PRO A 186 7.58 -0.96 1.52
CA PRO A 186 7.25 -2.22 0.83
C PRO A 186 5.76 -2.54 0.99
N ILE A 187 5.25 -3.38 0.08
CA ILE A 187 3.85 -3.78 0.09
C ILE A 187 3.66 -4.71 1.29
N LYS A 188 2.69 -4.44 2.18
CA LYS A 188 2.44 -5.32 3.32
C LYS A 188 1.82 -6.65 2.86
N GLY A 189 2.45 -7.77 3.23
CA GLY A 189 1.93 -9.12 3.04
C GLY A 189 0.59 -9.34 3.75
N TYR A 190 -0.08 -10.48 3.48
CA TYR A 190 -1.18 -10.92 4.34
C TYR A 190 -0.62 -11.36 5.69
N SER A 191 -1.34 -11.08 6.78
CA SER A 191 -1.05 -11.71 8.07
C SER A 191 -1.42 -13.19 8.05
N GLU A 192 -0.98 -13.97 9.03
CA GLU A 192 -1.32 -15.39 9.16
C GLU A 192 -2.84 -15.60 9.23
N GLU A 193 -3.57 -14.75 9.97
CA GLU A 193 -5.03 -14.83 10.06
C GLU A 193 -5.73 -14.46 8.74
N GLU A 194 -5.18 -13.50 8.00
CA GLU A 194 -5.69 -13.17 6.67
C GLU A 194 -5.42 -14.33 5.70
N GLU A 195 -4.23 -14.93 5.73
CA GLU A 195 -3.84 -16.06 4.89
C GLU A 195 -4.76 -17.27 5.12
N GLU A 196 -4.91 -17.70 6.37
CA GLU A 196 -5.74 -18.85 6.72
C GLU A 196 -7.18 -18.67 6.20
N LEU A 197 -7.77 -17.50 6.46
CA LEU A 197 -9.11 -17.16 6.00
C LEU A 197 -9.20 -17.16 4.46
N LEU A 198 -8.24 -16.53 3.78
CA LEU A 198 -8.23 -16.41 2.33
C LEU A 198 -8.07 -17.78 1.65
N VAL A 199 -7.05 -18.55 2.04
CA VAL A 199 -6.75 -19.86 1.45
C VAL A 199 -7.92 -20.80 1.68
N THR A 200 -8.49 -20.83 2.89
CA THR A 200 -9.66 -21.66 3.22
C THR A 200 -10.86 -21.33 2.34
N ARG A 201 -11.24 -20.06 2.25
CA ARG A 201 -12.45 -19.64 1.51
C ARG A 201 -12.30 -19.75 0.00
N LEU A 202 -11.14 -19.35 -0.53
CA LEU A 202 -10.88 -19.42 -1.97
C LEU A 202 -10.76 -20.87 -2.43
N SER A 203 -10.07 -21.71 -1.66
CA SER A 203 -10.00 -23.16 -1.93
C SER A 203 -11.38 -23.79 -1.86
N HIS A 204 -12.18 -23.49 -0.83
CA HIS A 204 -13.52 -24.04 -0.71
C HIS A 204 -14.41 -23.67 -1.89
N LEU A 205 -14.39 -22.41 -2.32
CA LEU A 205 -15.13 -21.98 -3.51
C LEU A 205 -14.68 -22.73 -4.76
N PHE A 206 -13.36 -22.79 -4.99
CA PHE A 206 -12.82 -23.43 -6.18
C PHE A 206 -13.15 -24.93 -6.23
N PHE A 207 -12.86 -25.65 -5.15
CA PHE A 207 -13.05 -27.10 -5.09
C PHE A 207 -14.52 -27.53 -4.99
N THR A 208 -15.43 -26.64 -4.57
CA THR A 208 -16.87 -26.91 -4.60
C THR A 208 -17.46 -26.63 -5.99
N LEU A 209 -17.11 -25.52 -6.63
CA LEU A 209 -17.73 -25.11 -7.90
C LEU A 209 -17.10 -25.77 -9.13
N ALA A 210 -15.76 -25.90 -9.19
CA ALA A 210 -15.08 -26.43 -10.37
C ALA A 210 -15.54 -27.84 -10.77
N PRO A 211 -15.67 -28.83 -9.85
CA PRO A 211 -16.16 -30.16 -10.21
C PRO A 211 -17.59 -30.15 -10.75
N GLN A 212 -18.48 -29.31 -10.20
CA GLN A 212 -19.86 -29.18 -10.67
C GLN A 212 -19.92 -28.59 -12.08
N LEU A 213 -19.11 -27.58 -12.37
CA LEU A 213 -18.98 -26.98 -13.71
C LEU A 213 -18.41 -27.99 -14.72
N ILE A 214 -17.35 -28.72 -14.35
CA ILE A 214 -16.76 -29.78 -15.19
C ILE A 214 -17.80 -30.85 -15.49
N ALA A 215 -18.47 -31.38 -14.47
CA ALA A 215 -19.47 -32.43 -14.63
C ALA A 215 -20.63 -31.99 -15.53
N ALA A 216 -21.08 -30.73 -15.41
CA ALA A 216 -22.12 -30.20 -16.27
C ALA A 216 -21.68 -30.13 -17.74
N LYS A 217 -20.45 -29.68 -18.00
CA LYS A 217 -19.90 -29.57 -19.35
C LYS A 217 -19.63 -30.93 -19.99
N GLU A 218 -19.08 -31.88 -19.23
CA GLU A 218 -18.75 -33.22 -19.74
C GLU A 218 -19.99 -34.07 -20.02
N ASN A 219 -21.03 -33.95 -19.19
CA ASN A 219 -22.28 -34.68 -19.37
C ASN A 219 -23.29 -33.95 -20.27
N ASN A 220 -22.94 -32.78 -20.83
CA ASN A 220 -23.84 -31.89 -21.56
C ASN A 220 -25.15 -31.60 -20.81
N THR A 221 -25.09 -31.47 -19.48
CA THR A 221 -26.26 -31.16 -18.66
C THR A 221 -26.37 -29.65 -18.43
N PRO A 222 -27.59 -29.09 -18.47
CA PRO A 222 -27.78 -27.68 -18.18
C PRO A 222 -27.45 -27.40 -16.71
N LEU A 223 -26.69 -26.33 -16.47
CA LEU A 223 -26.43 -25.86 -15.11
C LEU A 223 -27.75 -25.37 -14.46
N PRO A 224 -27.95 -25.61 -13.15
CA PRO A 224 -29.05 -24.99 -12.41
C PRO A 224 -28.92 -23.46 -12.38
N GLU A 225 -29.97 -22.74 -12.00
CA GLU A 225 -29.93 -21.26 -11.93
C GLU A 225 -28.82 -20.72 -11.01
N ALA A 226 -28.53 -21.44 -9.93
CA ALA A 226 -27.45 -21.16 -9.01
C ALA A 226 -26.83 -22.46 -8.46
N LEU A 227 -25.56 -22.39 -8.09
CA LEU A 227 -24.83 -23.46 -7.40
C LEU A 227 -24.69 -23.11 -5.92
N PRO A 228 -24.98 -24.04 -5.00
CA PRO A 228 -24.82 -23.80 -3.58
C PRO A 228 -23.35 -23.82 -3.17
N LEU A 229 -22.96 -22.89 -2.31
CA LEU A 229 -21.68 -22.83 -1.62
C LEU A 229 -21.95 -22.67 -0.13
N ILE A 230 -21.46 -23.60 0.69
CA ILE A 230 -21.59 -23.52 2.15
C ILE A 230 -20.42 -22.70 2.69
N LEU A 231 -20.67 -21.70 3.53
CA LEU A 231 -19.61 -21.00 4.25
C LEU A 231 -19.76 -21.23 5.75
N ALA A 232 -18.75 -21.85 6.37
CA ALA A 232 -18.66 -21.96 7.82
C ALA A 232 -18.29 -20.60 8.46
N LEU A 233 -19.16 -19.98 9.24
CA LEU A 233 -18.96 -18.74 9.98
C LEU A 233 -18.93 -19.05 11.49
N GLY A 234 -17.80 -19.57 11.96
CA GLY A 234 -17.68 -20.12 13.31
C GLY A 234 -18.45 -21.44 13.43
N GLU A 235 -19.31 -21.57 14.43
CA GLU A 235 -20.20 -22.73 14.63
C GLU A 235 -21.42 -22.73 13.70
N HIS A 236 -21.59 -21.70 12.87
CA HIS A 236 -22.71 -21.56 11.94
C HIS A 236 -22.30 -21.86 10.50
N GLU A 237 -23.23 -22.34 9.69
CA GLU A 237 -23.05 -22.48 8.24
C GLU A 237 -24.07 -21.62 7.50
N GLU A 238 -23.62 -20.89 6.48
CA GLU A 238 -24.48 -20.13 5.58
C GLU A 238 -24.41 -20.71 4.16
N VAL A 239 -25.56 -21.06 3.58
CA VAL A 239 -25.66 -21.51 2.19
C VAL A 239 -25.83 -20.31 1.26
N ILE A 240 -24.83 -20.08 0.41
CA ILE A 240 -24.82 -19.03 -0.60
C ILE A 240 -25.19 -19.62 -1.94
N GLN A 241 -26.11 -18.98 -2.64
CA GLN A 241 -26.46 -19.34 -4.01
C GLN A 241 -25.62 -18.51 -4.98
N ILE A 242 -24.68 -19.17 -5.68
CA ILE A 242 -23.83 -18.53 -6.68
C ILE A 242 -24.48 -18.66 -8.05
N PRO A 243 -24.91 -17.56 -8.70
CA PRO A 243 -25.66 -17.63 -9.95
C PRO A 243 -24.78 -18.21 -11.07
N THR A 244 -25.35 -19.05 -11.93
CA THR A 244 -24.63 -19.64 -13.08
C THR A 244 -24.74 -18.79 -14.34
N SER A 245 -25.76 -17.92 -14.40
CA SER A 245 -26.04 -17.08 -15.57
C SER A 245 -24.89 -16.11 -15.88
N LEU A 246 -24.45 -16.14 -17.15
CA LEU A 246 -23.45 -15.22 -17.70
C LEU A 246 -24.04 -13.86 -18.09
N GLU A 247 -25.37 -13.71 -18.01
CA GLU A 247 -26.05 -12.46 -18.34
C GLU A 247 -25.64 -11.34 -17.38
N ALA A 248 -25.10 -10.26 -17.95
CA ALA A 248 -24.72 -9.09 -17.17
C ALA A 248 -25.94 -8.17 -16.97
N ARG A 249 -26.33 -7.91 -15.71
CA ARG A 249 -27.44 -7.00 -15.36
C ARG A 249 -27.16 -5.50 -15.64
N ASN A 250 -26.16 -5.16 -16.45
CA ASN A 250 -25.76 -3.77 -16.69
C ASN A 250 -26.71 -3.05 -17.68
N ARG A 251 -27.28 -1.92 -17.26
CA ARG A 251 -28.11 -1.03 -18.11
C ARG A 251 -27.31 -0.28 -19.19
N HIS A 252 -25.98 -0.25 -19.09
CA HIS A 252 -25.12 0.32 -20.11
C HIS A 252 -24.62 -0.79 -21.02
N LYS A 253 -25.35 -1.03 -22.12
CA LYS A 253 -24.87 -1.89 -23.20
C LYS A 253 -23.55 -1.32 -23.70
N SER A 254 -22.50 -2.15 -23.72
CA SER A 254 -21.29 -1.82 -24.47
C SER A 254 -21.67 -1.62 -25.94
N ASN A 255 -20.93 -0.81 -26.67
CA ASN A 255 -21.16 -0.63 -28.10
C ASN A 255 -21.02 -1.96 -28.90
N SER A 256 -20.39 -2.98 -28.30
CA SER A 256 -20.21 -4.32 -28.87
C SER A 256 -21.31 -5.32 -28.51
N GLY A 257 -22.24 -4.98 -27.61
CA GLY A 257 -23.27 -5.92 -27.12
C GLY A 257 -22.76 -7.04 -26.19
N THR A 258 -21.45 -7.13 -25.98
CA THR A 258 -20.79 -8.12 -25.11
C THR A 258 -20.55 -7.55 -23.71
N ALA A 259 -20.83 -8.36 -22.68
CA ALA A 259 -20.61 -8.00 -21.28
C ALA A 259 -20.20 -9.24 -20.46
N VAL A 260 -19.48 -9.02 -19.36
CA VAL A 260 -19.05 -10.10 -18.45
C VAL A 260 -19.76 -9.96 -17.12
N ASN A 261 -20.45 -11.01 -16.67
CA ASN A 261 -20.95 -11.11 -15.31
C ASN A 261 -19.86 -11.69 -14.39
N SER A 262 -19.11 -10.83 -13.70
CA SER A 262 -18.05 -11.26 -12.77
C SER A 262 -18.55 -12.08 -11.57
N GLY A 263 -19.86 -12.06 -11.28
CA GLY A 263 -20.46 -12.84 -10.21
C GLY A 263 -20.99 -14.20 -10.64
N ALA A 264 -20.89 -14.56 -11.92
CA ALA A 264 -21.30 -15.87 -12.42
C ALA A 264 -20.35 -16.97 -11.90
N ALA A 265 -20.88 -18.15 -11.61
CA ALA A 265 -20.15 -19.26 -10.97
C ALA A 265 -18.81 -19.56 -11.65
N PHE A 266 -18.78 -19.65 -12.99
CA PHE A 266 -17.54 -19.86 -13.74
C PHE A 266 -16.53 -18.72 -13.54
N ASN A 267 -16.95 -17.47 -13.77
CA ASN A 267 -16.08 -16.29 -13.69
C ASN A 267 -15.52 -16.07 -12.29
N LEU A 268 -16.34 -16.36 -11.27
CA LEU A 268 -15.95 -16.31 -9.87
C LEU A 268 -14.96 -17.41 -9.50
N THR A 269 -15.18 -18.63 -10.01
CA THR A 269 -14.25 -19.77 -9.85
C THR A 269 -12.88 -19.47 -10.46
N MET A 270 -12.84 -18.87 -11.66
CA MET A 270 -11.59 -18.42 -12.28
C MET A 270 -10.91 -17.29 -11.49
N GLY A 271 -11.70 -16.41 -10.86
CA GLY A 271 -11.19 -15.42 -9.91
C GLY A 271 -10.50 -16.05 -8.69
N ALA A 272 -11.11 -17.05 -8.08
CA ALA A 272 -10.49 -17.77 -6.97
C ALA A 272 -9.24 -18.55 -7.43
N ALA A 273 -9.30 -19.18 -8.60
CA ALA A 273 -8.16 -19.85 -9.19
C ALA A 273 -6.96 -18.92 -9.42
N TYR A 274 -7.19 -17.67 -9.86
CA TYR A 274 -6.13 -16.67 -9.99
C TYR A 274 -5.41 -16.43 -8.65
N HIS A 275 -6.14 -16.25 -7.55
CA HIS A 275 -5.51 -16.00 -6.23
C HIS A 275 -4.86 -17.24 -5.65
N LEU A 276 -5.43 -18.42 -5.87
CA LEU A 276 -4.80 -19.69 -5.49
C LEU A 276 -3.50 -19.93 -6.28
N LEU A 277 -3.46 -19.60 -7.57
CA LEU A 277 -2.20 -19.60 -8.32
C LEU A 277 -1.18 -18.63 -7.70
N CYS A 278 -1.60 -17.42 -7.31
CA CYS A 278 -0.71 -16.47 -6.61
C CYS A 278 -0.16 -17.08 -5.33
N PHE A 279 -1.00 -17.72 -4.51
CA PHE A 279 -0.59 -18.38 -3.26
C PHE A 279 0.40 -19.51 -3.51
N PHE A 280 0.06 -20.47 -4.38
CA PHE A 280 0.90 -21.64 -4.59
C PHE A 280 2.19 -21.35 -5.37
N THR A 281 2.22 -20.33 -6.24
CA THR A 281 3.37 -20.06 -7.13
C THR A 281 4.16 -18.81 -6.77
N SER A 282 3.59 -17.89 -5.98
CA SER A 282 4.18 -16.58 -5.67
C SER A 282 4.50 -15.69 -6.88
N LEU A 283 3.95 -16.01 -8.07
CA LEU A 283 4.20 -15.27 -9.29
C LEU A 283 3.46 -13.92 -9.31
N ASN A 284 4.00 -12.96 -10.07
CA ASN A 284 3.38 -11.64 -10.25
C ASN A 284 2.15 -11.71 -11.17
N ASP A 285 1.27 -10.70 -11.10
CA ASP A 285 0.04 -10.61 -11.90
C ASP A 285 0.24 -10.92 -13.40
N SER A 286 1.23 -10.30 -14.06
CA SER A 286 1.49 -10.58 -15.47
C SER A 286 1.89 -12.04 -15.70
N ASN A 287 2.73 -12.60 -14.81
CA ASN A 287 3.17 -13.97 -14.96
C ASN A 287 2.01 -14.96 -14.78
N ILE A 288 1.13 -14.72 -13.82
CA ILE A 288 -0.07 -15.54 -13.59
C ILE A 288 -1.00 -15.53 -14.80
N ARG A 289 -1.21 -14.36 -15.41
CA ARG A 289 -2.05 -14.20 -16.61
C ARG A 289 -1.46 -14.88 -17.84
N ASP A 290 -0.14 -14.88 -17.96
CA ASP A 290 0.58 -15.46 -19.09
C ASP A 290 0.77 -16.99 -18.97
N ILE A 291 0.30 -17.63 -17.88
CA ILE A 291 0.30 -19.10 -17.79
C ILE A 291 -0.66 -19.66 -18.84
N ALA A 292 -0.16 -20.53 -19.70
CA ALA A 292 -0.88 -21.08 -20.82
C ALA A 292 -0.77 -22.61 -20.90
N HIS A 293 -1.66 -23.23 -21.68
CA HIS A 293 -1.57 -24.64 -22.04
C HIS A 293 -0.36 -24.93 -22.94
N PRO A 294 0.22 -26.14 -22.88
CA PRO A 294 -0.06 -27.22 -21.92
C PRO A 294 0.72 -27.05 -20.60
N ILE A 295 0.16 -27.54 -19.48
CA ILE A 295 0.87 -27.56 -18.20
C ILE A 295 1.72 -28.84 -18.12
N LYS A 296 3.02 -28.70 -17.81
CA LYS A 296 3.94 -29.83 -17.70
C LYS A 296 4.04 -30.34 -16.27
N VAL A 297 3.55 -31.57 -16.07
CA VAL A 297 3.67 -32.30 -14.80
C VAL A 297 4.98 -33.09 -14.81
N HIS A 298 5.81 -32.92 -13.77
CA HIS A 298 7.06 -33.66 -13.61
C HIS A 298 7.00 -34.47 -12.30
N THR A 299 7.02 -35.79 -12.41
CA THR A 299 7.21 -36.64 -11.23
C THR A 299 8.72 -36.83 -11.04
N GLU A 300 9.27 -36.48 -9.87
CA GLU A 300 10.71 -36.67 -9.63
C GLU A 300 11.04 -38.17 -9.52
N GLU A 301 12.14 -38.58 -10.18
CA GLU A 301 12.53 -40.00 -10.26
C GLU A 301 13.05 -40.56 -8.92
N ARG A 302 13.58 -39.72 -8.03
CA ARG A 302 14.17 -40.14 -6.75
C ARG A 302 13.14 -40.58 -5.72
N ASP A 303 11.92 -40.04 -5.78
CA ASP A 303 10.81 -40.46 -4.93
C ASP A 303 9.54 -40.52 -5.76
N LYS A 304 9.17 -41.74 -6.18
CA LYS A 304 7.98 -41.98 -7.03
C LYS A 304 6.67 -41.53 -6.37
N SER A 305 6.69 -41.20 -5.07
CA SER A 305 5.55 -40.66 -4.35
C SER A 305 5.44 -39.12 -4.42
N LEU A 306 6.50 -38.41 -4.82
CA LEU A 306 6.51 -36.95 -4.99
C LEU A 306 6.04 -36.54 -6.40
N GLN A 307 4.80 -36.06 -6.47
CA GLN A 307 4.29 -35.37 -7.66
C GLN A 307 4.58 -33.88 -7.55
N VAL A 308 5.27 -33.33 -8.56
CA VAL A 308 5.52 -31.90 -8.70
C VAL A 308 4.96 -31.44 -10.05
N VAL A 309 4.39 -30.24 -10.11
CA VAL A 309 3.99 -29.64 -11.39
C VAL A 309 4.82 -28.38 -11.60
N LYS A 310 5.54 -28.34 -12.71
CA LYS A 310 6.30 -27.16 -13.10
C LYS A 310 5.42 -26.28 -13.98
N VAL A 311 5.11 -25.09 -13.49
CA VAL A 311 4.38 -24.09 -14.27
C VAL A 311 5.37 -23.02 -14.72
N SER A 312 5.47 -22.82 -16.02
CA SER A 312 6.38 -21.86 -16.63
C SER A 312 5.61 -20.66 -17.18
N SER A 313 6.18 -19.47 -17.04
CA SER A 313 5.69 -18.20 -17.57
C SER A 313 6.85 -17.39 -18.15
N HIS A 314 6.56 -16.37 -18.97
CA HIS A 314 7.58 -15.48 -19.52
C HIS A 314 7.47 -14.07 -18.91
N LYS A 315 8.60 -13.42 -18.63
CA LYS A 315 8.67 -12.05 -18.12
C LYS A 315 9.23 -11.11 -19.20
N PRO A 316 8.37 -10.39 -19.97
CA PRO A 316 8.81 -9.60 -21.12
C PRO A 316 9.83 -8.50 -20.78
N ARG A 317 9.66 -7.83 -19.63
CA ARG A 317 10.53 -6.73 -19.19
C ARG A 317 11.95 -7.17 -18.80
N ALA A 318 12.11 -8.42 -18.39
CA ALA A 318 13.41 -9.00 -18.05
C ALA A 318 13.91 -9.98 -19.11
N ASN A 319 13.13 -10.20 -20.18
CA ASN A 319 13.34 -11.19 -21.22
C ASN A 319 13.76 -12.57 -20.66
N LYS A 320 13.05 -13.06 -19.64
CA LYS A 320 13.42 -14.29 -18.90
C LYS A 320 12.20 -15.18 -18.68
N ALA A 321 12.38 -16.50 -18.79
CA ALA A 321 11.42 -17.49 -18.32
C ALA A 321 11.42 -17.56 -16.78
N VAL A 322 10.24 -17.71 -16.19
CA VAL A 322 10.04 -17.82 -14.76
C VAL A 322 9.28 -19.12 -14.51
N ASP A 323 9.80 -19.93 -13.59
CA ASP A 323 9.23 -21.23 -13.27
C ASP A 323 8.69 -21.24 -11.84
N ALA A 324 7.62 -21.98 -11.57
CA ALA A 324 7.14 -22.27 -10.23
C ALA A 324 6.87 -23.76 -10.07
N LEU A 325 7.16 -24.31 -8.89
CA LEU A 325 6.92 -25.70 -8.55
C LEU A 325 5.71 -25.79 -7.62
N LEU A 326 4.71 -26.58 -8.03
CA LEU A 326 3.56 -26.93 -7.23
C LEU A 326 3.77 -28.34 -6.68
N VAL A 327 3.68 -28.52 -5.37
CA VAL A 327 4.04 -29.79 -4.71
C VAL A 327 2.79 -30.51 -4.19
N GLY A 328 2.86 -31.85 -4.13
CA GLY A 328 1.84 -32.71 -3.54
C GLY A 328 1.97 -32.89 -2.01
N GLU A 329 1.25 -33.86 -1.46
CA GLU A 329 0.95 -34.01 -0.01
C GLU A 329 2.15 -34.20 0.95
N GLN A 330 3.39 -34.34 0.45
CA GLN A 330 4.58 -34.69 1.26
C GLN A 330 5.52 -33.51 1.59
N PHE A 331 5.28 -32.30 1.10
CA PHE A 331 6.05 -31.10 1.47
C PHE A 331 5.16 -30.09 2.22
N ASP A 332 5.80 -29.07 2.80
CA ASP A 332 5.25 -27.85 3.43
C ASP A 332 3.74 -27.86 3.69
N VAL A 333 3.36 -27.90 4.97
CA VAL A 333 2.01 -28.24 5.45
C VAL A 333 0.90 -27.47 4.73
N ASP A 334 1.18 -26.22 4.38
CA ASP A 334 0.20 -25.27 3.88
C ASP A 334 -0.01 -25.31 2.36
N LYS A 335 0.88 -25.97 1.59
CA LYS A 335 0.81 -26.00 0.10
C LYS A 335 0.50 -27.36 -0.51
N ARG A 336 0.24 -28.38 0.31
CA ARG A 336 -0.05 -29.79 -0.07
C ARG A 336 -1.12 -30.00 -1.15
N GLY A 337 -1.99 -29.01 -1.40
CA GLY A 337 -3.07 -29.05 -2.39
C GLY A 337 -2.71 -28.59 -3.81
N GLY A 338 -1.50 -28.08 -4.06
CA GLY A 338 -1.14 -27.38 -5.30
C GLY A 338 -1.30 -28.22 -6.58
N VAL A 339 -0.88 -29.49 -6.54
CA VAL A 339 -0.99 -30.41 -7.70
C VAL A 339 -2.45 -30.75 -8.03
N LYS A 340 -3.26 -31.02 -7.00
CA LYS A 340 -4.69 -31.29 -7.18
C LYS A 340 -5.41 -30.07 -7.75
N PHE A 341 -5.09 -28.89 -7.23
CA PHE A 341 -5.60 -27.62 -7.70
C PHE A 341 -5.30 -27.39 -9.18
N ILE A 342 -4.03 -27.47 -9.59
CA ILE A 342 -3.64 -27.10 -10.96
C ILE A 342 -4.20 -28.07 -12.01
N ARG A 343 -4.26 -29.37 -11.70
CA ARG A 343 -4.88 -30.36 -12.60
C ARG A 343 -6.37 -30.13 -12.79
N LEU A 344 -7.07 -29.77 -11.71
CA LEU A 344 -8.50 -29.46 -11.79
C LEU A 344 -8.73 -28.17 -12.59
N LEU A 345 -7.89 -27.15 -12.38
CA LEU A 345 -7.93 -25.90 -13.14
C LEU A 345 -7.65 -26.13 -14.62
N GLU A 346 -6.63 -26.92 -14.97
CA GLU A 346 -6.30 -27.28 -16.34
C GLU A 346 -7.49 -27.92 -17.05
N ARG A 347 -8.14 -28.90 -16.39
CA ARG A 347 -9.33 -29.58 -16.92
C ARG A 347 -10.50 -28.61 -17.11
N LEU A 348 -10.79 -27.79 -16.11
CA LEU A 348 -11.84 -26.77 -16.20
C LEU A 348 -11.58 -25.79 -17.36
N SER A 349 -10.35 -25.31 -17.47
CA SER A 349 -9.91 -24.36 -18.50
C SER A 349 -10.07 -24.94 -19.91
N LYS A 350 -9.60 -26.17 -20.15
CA LYS A 350 -9.75 -26.86 -21.44
C LYS A 350 -11.21 -27.08 -21.85
N LEU A 351 -12.10 -27.35 -20.89
CA LEU A 351 -13.52 -27.63 -21.18
C LEU A 351 -14.33 -26.38 -21.57
N TYR A 352 -13.93 -25.22 -21.08
CA TYR A 352 -14.65 -23.96 -21.29
C TYR A 352 -13.92 -22.98 -22.21
N GLY A 353 -12.62 -23.19 -22.45
CA GLY A 353 -11.77 -22.33 -23.25
C GLY A 353 -11.24 -23.04 -24.49
N ASN A 354 -10.09 -22.56 -24.98
CA ASN A 354 -9.35 -23.22 -26.05
C ASN A 354 -8.36 -24.23 -25.41
N SER A 355 -8.15 -25.37 -26.07
CA SER A 355 -7.15 -26.36 -25.66
C SER A 355 -5.88 -26.31 -26.51
N GLU A 356 -5.78 -25.36 -27.45
CA GLU A 356 -4.58 -25.12 -28.26
C GLU A 356 -3.40 -24.67 -27.41
N ASP A 357 -2.20 -25.10 -27.81
CA ASP A 357 -0.95 -24.68 -27.19
C ASP A 357 -0.82 -23.14 -27.21
N GLY A 358 -0.48 -22.56 -26.07
CA GLY A 358 -0.37 -21.10 -25.89
C GLY A 358 -1.67 -20.41 -25.49
N SER A 359 -2.79 -21.13 -25.34
CA SER A 359 -4.03 -20.55 -24.78
C SER A 359 -3.94 -20.34 -23.27
N GLU A 360 -4.37 -19.16 -22.82
CA GLU A 360 -4.30 -18.74 -21.40
C GLU A 360 -5.14 -19.66 -20.49
N LEU A 361 -4.61 -19.98 -19.32
CA LEU A 361 -5.26 -20.86 -18.35
C LEU A 361 -6.46 -20.18 -17.66
N ILE A 362 -6.34 -18.88 -17.39
CA ILE A 362 -7.30 -18.08 -16.63
C ILE A 362 -7.99 -17.10 -17.56
N PHE A 363 -9.31 -17.15 -17.62
CA PHE A 363 -10.12 -16.24 -18.43
C PHE A 363 -11.52 -16.06 -17.83
N THR A 364 -12.30 -15.14 -18.39
CA THR A 364 -13.73 -15.01 -18.09
C THR A 364 -14.56 -15.39 -19.31
N LEU A 365 -15.82 -15.75 -19.11
CA LEU A 365 -16.81 -15.88 -20.17
C LEU A 365 -17.71 -14.64 -20.22
N ASN A 366 -18.00 -14.19 -21.43
CA ASN A 366 -19.00 -13.15 -21.68
C ASN A 366 -20.43 -13.72 -21.65
N ASN A 367 -21.43 -12.86 -21.83
CA ASN A 367 -22.85 -13.22 -21.87
C ASN A 367 -23.23 -14.19 -23.02
N ASN A 368 -22.41 -14.33 -24.06
CA ASN A 368 -22.59 -15.32 -25.13
C ASN A 368 -21.84 -16.64 -24.86
N ALA A 369 -21.24 -16.79 -23.69
CA ALA A 369 -20.34 -17.88 -23.34
C ALA A 369 -19.04 -17.95 -24.17
N ASP A 370 -18.64 -16.86 -24.82
CA ASP A 370 -17.32 -16.76 -25.46
C ASP A 370 -16.25 -16.34 -24.45
N VAL A 371 -15.01 -16.77 -24.70
CA VAL A 371 -13.84 -16.39 -23.91
C VAL A 371 -13.58 -14.88 -24.01
N ASN A 372 -13.36 -14.26 -22.84
CA ASN A 372 -12.95 -12.88 -22.68
C ASN A 372 -11.63 -12.82 -21.88
N HIS A 373 -10.57 -12.49 -22.60
CA HIS A 373 -9.18 -12.39 -22.10
C HIS A 373 -8.88 -11.11 -21.31
N THR A 374 -9.81 -10.14 -21.25
CA THR A 374 -9.60 -8.91 -20.47
C THR A 374 -9.41 -9.23 -18.98
N PHE A 375 -10.12 -10.26 -18.50
CA PHE A 375 -10.06 -10.78 -17.13
C PHE A 375 -10.00 -9.64 -16.09
N ASN A 376 -11.09 -8.88 -16.00
CA ASN A 376 -11.18 -7.70 -15.13
C ASN A 376 -11.19 -8.09 -13.66
N LEU A 377 -10.01 -8.25 -13.10
CA LEU A 377 -9.77 -8.71 -11.74
C LEU A 377 -10.34 -7.75 -10.69
N SER A 378 -10.44 -6.45 -10.98
CA SER A 378 -11.04 -5.48 -10.05
C SER A 378 -12.50 -5.81 -9.76
N ASP A 379 -13.28 -6.12 -10.80
CA ASP A 379 -14.70 -6.42 -10.67
C ASP A 379 -14.93 -7.81 -10.07
N ILE A 380 -14.08 -8.78 -10.45
CA ILE A 380 -14.11 -10.15 -9.90
C ILE A 380 -13.77 -10.13 -8.40
N ASN A 381 -12.69 -9.43 -8.00
CA ASN A 381 -12.29 -9.32 -6.60
C ASN A 381 -13.38 -8.66 -5.76
N GLN A 382 -14.05 -7.64 -6.29
CA GLN A 382 -15.20 -7.03 -5.61
C GLN A 382 -16.33 -8.05 -5.35
N LYS A 383 -16.55 -9.02 -6.24
CA LYS A 383 -17.55 -10.08 -6.02
C LYS A 383 -17.05 -11.10 -5.02
N LEU A 384 -15.80 -11.57 -5.16
CA LEU A 384 -15.19 -12.53 -4.25
C LEU A 384 -15.21 -12.05 -2.79
N VAL A 385 -14.71 -10.85 -2.50
CA VAL A 385 -14.63 -10.35 -1.10
C VAL A 385 -15.99 -10.24 -0.44
N ASN A 386 -17.02 -9.86 -1.19
CA ASN A 386 -18.37 -9.74 -0.65
C ASN A 386 -19.02 -11.13 -0.49
N GLN A 387 -18.96 -12.00 -1.50
CA GLN A 387 -19.60 -13.33 -1.45
C GLN A 387 -18.93 -14.23 -0.42
N LEU A 388 -17.60 -14.23 -0.34
CA LEU A 388 -16.83 -15.04 0.60
C LEU A 388 -16.71 -14.43 1.99
N HIS A 389 -17.30 -13.24 2.21
CA HIS A 389 -17.26 -12.54 3.50
C HIS A 389 -15.83 -12.35 4.02
N LEU A 390 -14.93 -11.89 3.15
CA LEU A 390 -13.49 -11.73 3.46
C LEU A 390 -13.24 -10.46 4.27
N LEU A 391 -13.66 -10.47 5.54
CA LEU A 391 -13.50 -9.36 6.47
C LEU A 391 -12.06 -9.28 6.98
N SER A 392 -11.56 -8.05 7.10
CA SER A 392 -10.26 -7.76 7.69
C SER A 392 -10.32 -7.92 9.21
N PRO A 393 -9.28 -8.50 9.84
CA PRO A 393 -9.15 -8.50 11.30
C PRO A 393 -9.01 -7.08 11.88
N PHE A 394 -8.52 -6.12 11.08
CA PHE A 394 -8.28 -4.73 11.51
C PHE A 394 -9.52 -3.82 11.41
N ARG A 395 -10.70 -4.38 11.13
CA ARG A 395 -11.93 -3.61 10.89
C ARG A 395 -12.40 -2.78 12.08
N THR A 396 -12.13 -3.26 13.29
CA THR A 396 -12.41 -2.59 14.56
C THR A 396 -11.84 -1.18 14.65
N GLY A 397 -10.70 -0.91 13.99
CA GLY A 397 -10.13 0.44 13.94
C GLY A 397 -11.02 1.49 13.25
N ASN A 398 -12.08 1.08 12.53
CA ASN A 398 -13.07 2.00 11.92
C ASN A 398 -14.32 2.20 12.78
N LEU A 399 -14.40 1.56 13.93
CA LEU A 399 -15.55 1.64 14.81
C LEU A 399 -15.93 3.10 15.17
N PRO A 400 -15.00 4.03 15.49
CA PRO A 400 -15.34 5.44 15.72
C PRO A 400 -16.05 6.09 14.52
N TRP A 401 -15.59 5.76 13.31
CA TRP A 401 -16.19 6.29 12.09
C TRP A 401 -17.56 5.71 11.78
N PHE A 402 -17.75 4.40 11.99
CA PHE A 402 -19.06 3.78 11.82
C PHE A 402 -20.08 4.31 12.82
N LYS A 403 -19.66 4.64 14.05
CA LYS A 403 -20.49 5.35 15.04
C LYS A 403 -20.92 6.73 14.53
N GLU A 404 -19.98 7.54 14.03
CA GLU A 404 -20.29 8.86 13.49
C GLU A 404 -21.30 8.78 12.32
N LEU A 405 -21.11 7.81 11.42
CA LEU A 405 -22.03 7.55 10.32
C LEU A 405 -23.42 7.11 10.81
N PHE A 406 -23.49 6.20 11.78
CA PHE A 406 -24.76 5.72 12.34
C PHE A 406 -25.60 6.87 12.91
N TYR A 407 -25.00 7.72 13.74
CA TYR A 407 -25.70 8.85 14.33
C TYR A 407 -26.02 9.95 13.32
N ALA A 408 -25.13 10.21 12.34
CA ALA A 408 -25.45 11.11 11.23
C ALA A 408 -26.71 10.63 10.48
N TYR A 409 -26.79 9.34 10.15
CA TYR A 409 -27.97 8.79 9.49
C TYR A 409 -29.21 8.86 10.40
N ARG A 410 -29.12 8.54 11.70
CA ARG A 410 -30.22 8.72 12.66
C ARG A 410 -30.77 10.14 12.68
N ASN A 411 -29.89 11.13 12.51
CA ASN A 411 -30.24 12.56 12.43
C ASN A 411 -30.68 13.03 11.03
N GLN A 412 -30.98 12.11 10.11
CA GLN A 412 -31.31 12.40 8.70
C GLN A 412 -30.22 13.18 7.95
N GLN A 413 -28.96 12.92 8.30
CA GLN A 413 -27.80 13.52 7.67
C GLN A 413 -26.96 12.47 6.92
N ILE A 414 -26.15 12.93 5.98
CA ILE A 414 -25.10 12.17 5.34
C ILE A 414 -23.80 12.97 5.41
N ILE A 415 -22.70 12.29 5.68
CA ILE A 415 -21.37 12.87 5.67
C ILE A 415 -20.71 12.55 4.33
N THR A 416 -20.41 13.58 3.56
CA THR A 416 -19.62 13.47 2.33
C THR A 416 -18.17 13.76 2.68
N LEU A 417 -17.29 12.81 2.37
CA LEU A 417 -15.86 12.94 2.60
C LEU A 417 -15.11 12.68 1.29
N LYS A 418 -14.28 13.63 0.86
CA LYS A 418 -13.47 13.51 -0.36
C LYS A 418 -12.19 14.33 -0.26
N LYS A 419 -11.21 13.98 -1.10
CA LYS A 419 -9.99 14.77 -1.32
C LYS A 419 -10.26 15.81 -2.40
N VAL A 420 -9.92 17.06 -2.15
CA VAL A 420 -10.01 18.16 -3.13
C VAL A 420 -8.67 18.88 -3.22
N VAL A 421 -8.44 19.57 -4.33
CA VAL A 421 -7.23 20.37 -4.52
C VAL A 421 -7.57 21.83 -4.19
N ASN A 422 -6.81 22.46 -3.29
CA ASN A 422 -7.00 23.87 -2.95
C ASN A 422 -6.31 24.80 -3.97
N HIS A 423 -6.40 26.11 -3.75
CA HIS A 423 -5.81 27.11 -4.66
C HIS A 423 -4.28 27.04 -4.76
N LEU A 424 -3.59 26.44 -3.78
CA LEU A 424 -2.13 26.21 -3.79
C LEU A 424 -1.74 24.92 -4.52
N GLY A 425 -2.69 24.14 -5.03
CA GLY A 425 -2.40 22.82 -5.62
C GLY A 425 -2.18 21.71 -4.57
N ARG A 426 -2.52 21.95 -3.31
CA ARG A 426 -2.42 20.96 -2.22
C ARG A 426 -3.67 20.09 -2.14
N ASN A 427 -3.50 18.83 -1.79
CA ASN A 427 -4.62 17.95 -1.46
C ASN A 427 -5.10 18.28 -0.04
N VAL A 428 -6.36 18.68 0.08
CA VAL A 428 -7.03 18.97 1.35
C VAL A 428 -8.29 18.13 1.50
N VAL A 429 -8.74 17.98 2.74
CA VAL A 429 -9.96 17.25 3.07
C VAL A 429 -11.18 18.13 2.87
N HIS A 430 -12.18 17.60 2.18
CA HIS A 430 -13.51 18.19 2.12
C HIS A 430 -14.48 17.25 2.83
N LYS A 431 -14.84 17.64 4.06
CA LYS A 431 -15.88 17.01 4.88
C LYS A 431 -17.10 17.91 4.90
N GLU A 432 -18.26 17.38 4.51
CA GLU A 432 -19.49 18.16 4.40
C GLU A 432 -20.68 17.33 4.88
N VAL A 433 -21.49 17.89 5.78
CA VAL A 433 -22.70 17.25 6.31
C VAL A 433 -23.92 17.83 5.61
N LYS A 434 -24.78 16.98 5.06
CA LYS A 434 -26.01 17.39 4.38
C LYS A 434 -27.21 16.61 4.86
N THR A 435 -28.37 17.24 4.84
CA THR A 435 -29.65 16.53 5.01
C THR A 435 -29.86 15.53 3.88
N THR A 436 -30.41 14.36 4.20
CA THR A 436 -30.71 13.29 3.25
C THR A 436 -32.18 12.86 3.33
N THR A 437 -32.61 12.02 2.40
CA THR A 437 -33.98 11.50 2.37
C THR A 437 -34.18 10.37 3.39
N LYS A 438 -35.41 10.22 3.90
CA LYS A 438 -35.76 9.15 4.87
C LYS A 438 -35.35 7.74 4.41
N ASN A 439 -35.44 7.45 3.12
CA ASN A 439 -35.04 6.15 2.58
C ASN A 439 -33.54 5.92 2.72
N LYS A 440 -32.71 6.92 2.37
CA LYS A 440 -31.25 6.85 2.52
C LYS A 440 -30.84 6.83 3.99
N THR A 441 -31.57 7.51 4.86
CA THR A 441 -31.40 7.44 6.31
C THR A 441 -31.58 6.02 6.83
N GLY A 442 -32.69 5.36 6.49
CA GLY A 442 -32.94 3.99 6.94
C GLY A 442 -31.86 3.03 6.45
N GLU A 443 -31.53 3.08 5.15
CA GLU A 443 -30.49 2.23 4.58
C GLU A 443 -29.11 2.48 5.20
N GLY A 444 -28.72 3.75 5.36
CA GLY A 444 -27.44 4.14 5.92
C GLY A 444 -27.30 3.75 7.40
N ALA A 445 -28.36 3.93 8.20
CA ALA A 445 -28.39 3.54 9.60
C ALA A 445 -28.30 2.01 9.77
N THR A 446 -29.06 1.23 8.98
CA THR A 446 -28.97 -0.24 9.01
C THR A 446 -27.61 -0.74 8.55
N ASN A 447 -27.05 -0.18 7.47
CA ASN A 447 -25.75 -0.59 6.95
C ASN A 447 -24.60 -0.24 7.93
N SER A 448 -24.66 0.93 8.58
CA SER A 448 -23.65 1.31 9.59
C SER A 448 -23.80 0.48 10.87
N ALA A 449 -25.02 0.17 11.30
CA ALA A 449 -25.28 -0.77 12.40
C ALA A 449 -24.69 -2.16 12.11
N TYR A 450 -24.85 -2.67 10.89
CA TYR A 450 -24.20 -3.93 10.47
C TYR A 450 -22.67 -3.85 10.62
N CYS A 451 -22.04 -2.78 10.12
CA CYS A 451 -20.59 -2.61 10.23
C CYS A 451 -20.12 -2.53 11.69
N ILE A 452 -20.86 -1.81 12.55
CA ILE A 452 -20.59 -1.72 13.99
C ILE A 452 -20.64 -3.11 14.63
N LEU A 453 -21.74 -3.84 14.44
CA LEU A 453 -21.92 -5.17 15.02
C LEU A 453 -20.86 -6.15 14.53
N SER A 454 -20.49 -6.09 13.24
CA SER A 454 -19.45 -6.95 12.67
C SER A 454 -18.06 -6.68 13.27
N CYS A 455 -17.83 -5.52 13.90
CA CYS A 455 -16.59 -5.26 14.62
C CYS A 455 -16.50 -6.01 15.95
N TYR A 456 -17.62 -6.48 16.52
CA TYR A 456 -17.65 -7.19 17.80
C TYR A 456 -17.80 -8.71 17.66
N THR A 457 -18.19 -9.19 16.47
CA THR A 457 -18.45 -10.60 16.25
C THR A 457 -18.23 -10.99 14.79
N ASP A 458 -17.78 -12.22 14.59
CA ASP A 458 -17.76 -12.90 13.29
C ASP A 458 -19.00 -13.78 13.07
N LEU A 459 -19.95 -13.81 14.04
CA LEU A 459 -21.20 -14.53 13.91
C LEU A 459 -22.10 -13.90 12.83
N PRO A 460 -22.92 -14.71 12.12
CA PRO A 460 -23.84 -14.19 11.11
C PRO A 460 -24.81 -13.15 11.71
N LEU A 461 -24.79 -11.91 11.22
CA LEU A 461 -25.74 -10.89 11.68
C LEU A 461 -27.12 -11.00 11.03
N LYS A 462 -27.24 -11.84 10.00
CA LYS A 462 -28.49 -12.09 9.28
C LYS A 462 -29.44 -12.93 10.12
N GLY A 463 -30.73 -12.57 10.13
CA GLY A 463 -31.76 -13.39 10.77
C GLY A 463 -31.76 -13.39 12.30
N ILE A 464 -30.98 -12.50 12.94
CA ILE A 464 -31.02 -12.30 14.39
C ILE A 464 -32.39 -11.74 14.81
N LEU A 465 -33.01 -12.39 15.79
CA LEU A 465 -34.32 -12.04 16.34
C LEU A 465 -34.21 -11.06 17.52
N LEU A 466 -35.23 -10.21 17.67
CA LEU A 466 -35.45 -9.34 18.83
C LEU A 466 -36.41 -9.98 19.85
N PRO A 467 -36.32 -9.60 21.15
CA PRO A 467 -35.36 -8.66 21.74
C PRO A 467 -33.98 -9.29 21.97
N LEU A 468 -32.96 -8.43 22.08
CA LEU A 468 -31.64 -8.86 22.56
C LEU A 468 -31.68 -8.98 24.09
N THR A 469 -30.80 -9.81 24.63
CA THR A 469 -30.60 -9.97 26.07
C THR A 469 -29.20 -9.54 26.47
N TYR A 470 -29.06 -9.03 27.70
CA TYR A 470 -27.86 -8.34 28.15
C TYR A 470 -27.47 -8.80 29.54
N SER A 471 -26.20 -9.12 29.75
CA SER A 471 -25.65 -9.42 31.07
C SER A 471 -25.36 -8.15 31.87
N GLU A 472 -25.04 -8.32 33.15
CA GLU A 472 -24.30 -7.30 33.90
C GLU A 472 -22.86 -7.16 33.35
N ARG A 473 -22.14 -6.13 33.81
CA ARG A 473 -20.73 -5.95 33.45
C ARG A 473 -19.88 -7.06 34.05
N ASP A 474 -19.04 -7.67 33.24
CA ASP A 474 -18.05 -8.65 33.70
C ASP A 474 -16.82 -7.96 34.31
N SER A 475 -15.86 -8.77 34.78
CA SER A 475 -14.60 -8.30 35.40
C SER A 475 -13.77 -7.42 34.47
N ASP A 476 -13.93 -7.60 33.15
CA ASP A 476 -13.19 -6.89 32.13
C ASP A 476 -13.92 -5.61 31.69
N GLY A 477 -15.05 -5.29 32.33
CA GLY A 477 -15.88 -4.13 32.02
C GLY A 477 -16.73 -4.29 30.76
N ASN A 478 -16.90 -5.52 30.27
CA ASN A 478 -17.71 -5.82 29.09
C ASN A 478 -19.13 -6.24 29.46
N VAL A 479 -20.06 -6.01 28.53
CA VAL A 479 -21.44 -6.51 28.59
C VAL A 479 -21.59 -7.58 27.53
N THR A 480 -22.13 -8.73 27.92
CA THR A 480 -22.47 -9.81 26.99
C THR A 480 -23.84 -9.53 26.38
N VAL A 481 -23.91 -9.54 25.05
CA VAL A 481 -25.13 -9.39 24.25
C VAL A 481 -25.47 -10.76 23.69
N SER A 482 -26.63 -11.30 24.05
CA SER A 482 -27.10 -12.62 23.62
C SER A 482 -28.38 -12.52 22.80
N PHE A 483 -28.50 -13.38 21.79
CA PHE A 483 -29.58 -13.34 20.80
C PHE A 483 -29.90 -14.74 20.25
N ASN A 484 -31.00 -14.86 19.50
CA ASN A 484 -31.45 -16.11 18.89
C ASN A 484 -31.66 -15.96 17.37
N TYR A 485 -31.44 -17.03 16.63
CA TYR A 485 -31.81 -17.16 15.23
C TYR A 485 -33.16 -17.89 15.05
N ARG A 486 -33.71 -17.85 13.84
CA ARG A 486 -34.97 -18.54 13.48
C ARG A 486 -34.94 -20.06 13.68
N ASN A 487 -33.77 -20.67 13.61
CA ASN A 487 -33.58 -22.11 13.81
C ASN A 487 -33.46 -22.50 15.30
N GLY A 488 -33.60 -21.54 16.22
CA GLY A 488 -33.49 -21.76 17.66
C GLY A 488 -32.05 -21.81 18.18
N ILE A 489 -31.04 -21.69 17.32
CA ILE A 489 -29.65 -21.57 17.75
C ILE A 489 -29.45 -20.18 18.36
N GLY A 490 -28.83 -20.13 19.55
CA GLY A 490 -28.44 -18.90 20.21
C GLY A 490 -27.03 -18.46 19.80
N GLY A 491 -26.76 -17.17 19.90
CA GLY A 491 -25.42 -16.60 19.73
C GLY A 491 -25.18 -15.49 20.75
N LEU A 492 -23.90 -15.17 20.98
CA LEU A 492 -23.51 -14.08 21.86
C LEU A 492 -22.23 -13.39 21.39
N PHE A 493 -22.06 -12.14 21.78
CA PHE A 493 -20.80 -11.41 21.67
C PHE A 493 -20.64 -10.43 22.82
N LYS A 494 -19.42 -9.98 23.06
CA LYS A 494 -19.09 -9.03 24.12
C LYS A 494 -18.88 -7.63 23.55
N VAL A 495 -19.32 -6.61 24.28
CA VAL A 495 -19.06 -5.21 23.96
C VAL A 495 -18.52 -4.46 25.19
N PRO A 496 -17.60 -3.51 25.03
CA PRO A 496 -17.19 -2.64 26.13
C PRO A 496 -18.38 -1.85 26.70
N ALA A 497 -18.38 -1.62 28.01
CA ALA A 497 -19.42 -0.84 28.66
C ALA A 497 -19.61 0.58 28.06
N SER A 498 -18.54 1.18 27.51
CA SER A 498 -18.60 2.48 26.83
C SER A 498 -19.48 2.46 25.58
N ASP A 499 -19.64 1.30 24.94
CA ASP A 499 -20.37 1.12 23.70
C ASP A 499 -21.72 0.42 23.89
N PHE A 500 -22.08 0.08 25.13
CA PHE A 500 -23.37 -0.53 25.45
C PHE A 500 -24.57 0.32 25.01
N ALA A 501 -24.51 1.64 25.23
CA ALA A 501 -25.56 2.56 24.81
C ALA A 501 -25.78 2.54 23.28
N LEU A 502 -24.70 2.42 22.52
CA LEU A 502 -24.77 2.31 21.06
C LEU A 502 -25.50 1.03 20.62
N ILE A 503 -25.24 -0.11 21.28
CA ILE A 503 -25.95 -1.37 20.97
C ILE A 503 -27.45 -1.22 21.27
N LYS A 504 -27.79 -0.55 22.38
CA LYS A 504 -29.17 -0.22 22.71
C LYS A 504 -29.83 0.69 21.69
N ASP A 505 -29.12 1.69 21.16
CA ASP A 505 -29.63 2.56 20.10
C ASP A 505 -29.86 1.79 18.78
N ILE A 506 -29.00 0.82 18.46
CA ILE A 506 -29.20 -0.08 17.31
C ILE A 506 -30.43 -0.97 17.51
N GLU A 507 -30.59 -1.58 18.69
CA GLU A 507 -31.78 -2.35 19.05
C GLU A 507 -33.05 -1.47 18.99
N GLN A 508 -32.98 -0.23 19.47
CA GLN A 508 -34.08 0.72 19.40
C GLN A 508 -34.47 1.03 17.95
N LEU A 509 -33.51 1.33 17.07
CA LEU A 509 -33.76 1.54 15.65
C LEU A 509 -34.46 0.32 15.02
N ALA A 510 -34.03 -0.89 15.38
CA ALA A 510 -34.62 -2.12 14.89
C ALA A 510 -36.06 -2.28 15.38
N ASN A 511 -36.34 -1.98 16.65
CA ASN A 511 -37.69 -1.96 17.22
C ASN A 511 -38.60 -0.92 16.55
N GLU A 512 -38.13 0.32 16.35
CA GLU A 512 -38.86 1.38 15.64
C GLU A 512 -39.24 0.97 14.21
N ASN A 513 -38.41 0.15 13.56
CA ASN A 513 -38.69 -0.39 12.22
C ASN A 513 -39.65 -1.58 12.27
N ALA A 514 -39.51 -2.45 13.27
CA ALA A 514 -40.38 -3.60 13.47
C ALA A 514 -41.81 -3.20 13.89
N ASP A 515 -41.97 -2.15 14.68
CA ASP A 515 -43.29 -1.65 15.13
C ASP A 515 -44.16 -1.13 13.98
N LYS A 516 -43.54 -0.74 12.86
CA LYS A 516 -44.25 -0.35 11.64
C LYS A 516 -44.76 -1.57 10.86
N GLN A 517 -44.31 -2.78 11.17
CA GLN A 517 -44.63 -4.00 10.45
C GLN A 517 -45.88 -4.68 11.06
N PRO A 518 -46.68 -5.42 10.27
CA PRO A 518 -47.74 -6.25 10.80
C PRO A 518 -47.21 -7.26 11.83
N LYS A 519 -47.90 -7.38 12.97
CA LYS A 519 -47.50 -8.26 14.10
C LYS A 519 -47.29 -9.74 13.77
N LYS A 520 -47.76 -10.19 12.60
CA LYS A 520 -47.56 -11.57 12.12
C LYS A 520 -46.11 -11.85 11.70
N TYR A 521 -45.32 -10.81 11.44
CA TYR A 521 -43.93 -10.97 11.06
C TYR A 521 -43.03 -10.94 12.30
N GLU A 522 -41.98 -11.74 12.23
CA GLU A 522 -40.90 -11.74 13.20
C GLU A 522 -40.16 -10.40 13.24
N ARG A 523 -39.62 -10.05 14.41
CA ARG A 523 -38.86 -8.82 14.63
C ARG A 523 -37.38 -9.12 14.43
N LEU A 524 -36.77 -8.59 13.38
CA LEU A 524 -35.36 -8.79 13.06
C LEU A 524 -34.50 -7.61 13.53
N LEU A 525 -33.30 -7.89 14.02
CA LEU A 525 -32.32 -6.85 14.37
C LEU A 525 -31.92 -6.01 13.15
N LEU A 526 -31.68 -6.66 12.00
CA LEU A 526 -31.28 -6.02 10.75
C LEU A 526 -32.19 -6.45 9.59
N ALA A 527 -33.37 -5.85 9.48
CA ALA A 527 -34.28 -6.10 8.35
C ALA A 527 -33.92 -5.27 7.10
N LYS A 528 -34.11 -5.83 5.91
CA LYS A 528 -34.14 -5.14 4.61
C LYS A 528 -35.56 -5.12 4.03
N GLY A 529 -35.89 -4.03 3.31
CA GLY A 529 -37.10 -3.94 2.49
C GLY A 529 -37.87 -2.62 2.61
N SER A 530 -38.54 -2.24 1.51
CA SER A 530 -39.59 -1.21 1.50
C SER A 530 -40.94 -1.91 1.34
N GLY A 531 -41.89 -1.70 2.26
CA GLY A 531 -43.25 -2.25 2.13
C GLY A 531 -43.69 -3.18 3.26
N TYR A 532 -43.29 -2.91 4.51
CA TYR A 532 -43.84 -3.52 5.73
C TYR A 532 -43.60 -5.03 5.94
N VAL A 533 -42.93 -5.72 5.02
CA VAL A 533 -42.52 -7.13 5.19
C VAL A 533 -41.01 -7.17 5.47
N PRO A 534 -40.56 -7.62 6.66
CA PRO A 534 -39.14 -7.80 6.93
C PRO A 534 -38.58 -8.92 6.06
N LYS A 535 -37.42 -8.68 5.45
CA LYS A 535 -36.66 -9.69 4.71
C LYS A 535 -35.19 -9.59 5.08
N ASP A 536 -34.50 -10.72 4.99
CA ASP A 536 -33.04 -10.72 5.02
C ASP A 536 -32.47 -10.16 3.71
N TRP A 537 -31.19 -9.80 3.71
CA TRP A 537 -30.46 -9.54 2.47
C TRP A 537 -30.02 -10.85 1.78
N GLU A 538 -29.83 -10.76 0.46
CA GLU A 538 -29.21 -11.84 -0.32
C GLU A 538 -27.69 -11.88 -0.11
N GLY A 539 -27.11 -13.09 -0.05
CA GLY A 539 -25.67 -13.30 0.18
C GLY A 539 -25.22 -12.96 1.60
N THR A 540 -23.94 -13.08 1.92
CA THR A 540 -23.44 -13.01 3.32
C THR A 540 -23.49 -11.61 3.94
N SER A 541 -23.31 -10.55 3.14
CA SER A 541 -23.19 -9.17 3.65
C SER A 541 -24.14 -8.21 2.95
N PRO A 542 -24.81 -7.29 3.67
CA PRO A 542 -25.60 -6.21 3.09
C PRO A 542 -24.73 -5.04 2.61
N ILE A 543 -23.43 -5.10 2.88
CA ILE A 543 -22.43 -4.08 2.57
C ILE A 543 -21.65 -4.48 1.33
N SER A 544 -21.32 -3.49 0.50
CA SER A 544 -20.43 -3.69 -0.65
C SER A 544 -19.11 -2.95 -0.46
N SER A 545 -18.04 -3.45 -1.07
CA SER A 545 -16.78 -2.70 -1.18
C SER A 545 -16.94 -1.30 -1.82
N ARG A 546 -17.98 -1.08 -2.64
CA ARG A 546 -18.32 0.25 -3.16
C ARG A 546 -18.83 1.19 -2.06
N LEU A 547 -19.61 0.67 -1.11
CA LEU A 547 -20.07 1.44 0.05
C LEU A 547 -18.89 1.82 0.95
N MET A 548 -17.97 0.87 1.22
CA MET A 548 -16.74 1.15 1.97
C MET A 548 -15.93 2.30 1.36
N ARG A 549 -15.75 2.28 0.02
CA ARG A 549 -15.12 3.39 -0.70
C ARG A 549 -15.89 4.71 -0.57
N THR A 550 -17.22 4.65 -0.59
CA THR A 550 -18.08 5.85 -0.43
C THR A 550 -17.93 6.45 0.96
N TRP A 551 -17.80 5.60 1.98
CA TRP A 551 -17.51 6.00 3.36
C TRP A 551 -16.02 6.26 3.62
N SER A 552 -15.18 6.33 2.58
CA SER A 552 -13.74 6.59 2.71
C SER A 552 -13.02 5.64 3.68
N VAL A 553 -13.49 4.40 3.78
CA VAL A 553 -12.76 3.32 4.47
C VAL A 553 -11.71 2.79 3.51
N GLU A 554 -10.46 2.73 3.97
CA GLU A 554 -9.33 2.31 3.14
C GLU A 554 -9.37 0.81 2.82
N PRO A 555 -8.75 0.37 1.71
CA PRO A 555 -8.57 -1.06 1.44
C PRO A 555 -7.88 -1.75 2.61
N ASN A 556 -8.19 -3.02 2.88
CA ASN A 556 -7.70 -3.81 4.04
C ASN A 556 -8.19 -3.32 5.41
N HIS A 557 -8.91 -2.21 5.51
CA HIS A 557 -9.45 -1.73 6.78
C HIS A 557 -10.87 -2.24 7.05
N TYR A 558 -11.52 -2.94 6.12
CA TYR A 558 -12.80 -3.60 6.40
C TYR A 558 -12.95 -4.90 5.63
N TYR A 559 -12.77 -4.85 4.31
CA TYR A 559 -12.57 -6.04 3.49
C TYR A 559 -11.08 -6.24 3.21
N ILE A 560 -10.65 -7.49 3.18
CA ILE A 560 -9.31 -7.87 2.74
C ILE A 560 -9.21 -7.57 1.24
N SER A 561 -8.20 -6.81 0.83
CA SER A 561 -7.93 -6.57 -0.59
C SER A 561 -7.14 -7.74 -1.17
N LEU A 562 -7.65 -8.29 -2.26
CA LEU A 562 -7.03 -9.40 -2.97
C LEU A 562 -6.03 -8.88 -4.02
N GLN A 563 -4.73 -9.05 -3.77
CA GLN A 563 -3.65 -8.60 -4.65
C GLN A 563 -2.53 -9.64 -4.72
N SER A 564 -2.03 -9.90 -5.93
CA SER A 564 -0.88 -10.80 -6.15
C SER A 564 0.39 -10.33 -5.46
N SER A 565 0.60 -9.01 -5.35
CA SER A 565 1.74 -8.44 -4.64
C SER A 565 1.73 -8.73 -3.13
N ARG A 566 0.55 -8.80 -2.49
CA ARG A 566 0.45 -9.15 -1.06
C ARG A 566 0.73 -10.64 -0.83
N TRP A 567 0.23 -11.50 -1.72
CA TRP A 567 0.56 -12.93 -1.72
C TRP A 567 2.07 -13.13 -1.82
N ARG A 568 2.69 -12.46 -2.79
CA ARG A 568 4.12 -12.54 -3.05
C ARG A 568 4.98 -11.99 -1.91
N GLU A 569 4.56 -10.91 -1.25
CA GLU A 569 5.26 -10.42 -0.07
C GLU A 569 5.18 -11.43 1.08
N MET A 570 3.98 -11.91 1.39
CA MET A 570 3.79 -12.86 2.49
C MET A 570 4.63 -14.13 2.28
N THR A 571 4.60 -14.72 1.08
CA THR A 571 5.39 -15.93 0.80
C THR A 571 6.90 -15.64 0.74
N SER A 572 7.30 -14.43 0.36
CA SER A 572 8.70 -13.99 0.47
C SER A 572 9.15 -13.97 1.93
N ASN A 573 8.33 -13.42 2.82
CA ASN A 573 8.65 -13.32 4.24
C ASN A 573 8.73 -14.71 4.89
N GLN A 574 7.80 -15.61 4.57
CA GLN A 574 7.85 -17.01 5.02
C GLN A 574 9.10 -17.73 4.53
N ALA A 575 9.38 -17.69 3.22
CA ALA A 575 10.57 -18.33 2.65
C ALA A 575 11.88 -17.74 3.18
N TYR A 576 11.87 -16.45 3.51
CA TYR A 576 13.00 -15.79 4.16
C TYR A 576 13.18 -16.26 5.61
N ALA A 577 12.08 -16.40 6.37
CA ALA A 577 12.13 -16.90 7.74
C ALA A 577 12.70 -18.33 7.83
N GLU A 578 12.39 -19.18 6.84
CA GLU A 578 12.84 -20.58 6.81
C GLU A 578 14.22 -20.76 6.17
N GLY A 579 14.50 -20.07 5.07
CA GLY A 579 15.66 -20.33 4.21
C GLY A 579 16.55 -19.11 3.95
N GLY A 580 16.33 -18.02 4.69
CA GLY A 580 17.05 -16.75 4.53
C GLY A 580 16.89 -16.13 3.13
N ILE A 581 17.83 -15.25 2.77
CA ILE A 581 17.80 -14.57 1.47
C ILE A 581 17.86 -15.53 0.28
N GLN A 582 18.53 -16.68 0.42
CA GLN A 582 18.63 -17.69 -0.64
C GLN A 582 17.29 -18.39 -0.88
N GLY A 583 16.54 -18.71 0.18
CA GLY A 583 15.17 -19.23 0.08
C GLY A 583 14.25 -18.27 -0.66
N ALA A 584 14.25 -16.99 -0.27
CA ALA A 584 13.45 -15.95 -0.93
C ALA A 584 13.90 -15.71 -2.39
N GLN A 585 15.19 -15.74 -2.69
CA GLN A 585 15.72 -15.63 -4.06
C GLN A 585 15.29 -16.79 -4.96
N SER A 586 15.35 -18.01 -4.44
CA SER A 586 14.93 -19.21 -5.15
C SER A 586 13.44 -19.16 -5.48
N LEU A 587 12.61 -18.80 -4.50
CA LEU A 587 11.15 -18.71 -4.65
C LEU A 587 10.75 -17.59 -5.62
N LEU A 588 11.28 -16.37 -5.41
CA LEU A 588 10.84 -15.19 -6.15
C LEU A 588 11.55 -15.02 -7.51
N GLN A 589 12.69 -15.69 -7.71
CA GLN A 589 13.55 -15.57 -8.89
C GLN A 589 13.93 -14.11 -9.21
N ASN A 590 14.05 -13.30 -8.17
CA ASN A 590 14.47 -11.90 -8.23
C ASN A 590 15.97 -11.77 -7.94
N ALA A 591 16.59 -10.69 -8.43
CA ALA A 591 17.95 -10.33 -8.03
C ALA A 591 18.00 -9.93 -6.54
N LYS A 592 19.14 -10.17 -5.88
CA LYS A 592 19.39 -9.82 -4.47
C LYS A 592 18.96 -8.38 -4.15
N GLU A 593 19.44 -7.44 -4.94
CA GLU A 593 19.17 -6.00 -4.81
C GLU A 593 17.67 -5.68 -4.89
N THR A 594 16.90 -6.44 -5.67
CA THR A 594 15.46 -6.24 -5.80
C THR A 594 14.71 -6.72 -4.57
N LEU A 595 15.16 -7.80 -3.95
CA LEU A 595 14.61 -8.31 -2.70
C LEU A 595 14.92 -7.37 -1.54
N GLU A 596 16.19 -6.96 -1.42
CA GLU A 596 16.64 -6.00 -0.41
C GLU A 596 15.89 -4.67 -0.49
N ARG A 597 15.52 -4.24 -1.70
CA ARG A 597 14.78 -2.99 -1.92
C ARG A 597 13.27 -3.10 -1.71
N SER A 598 12.67 -4.28 -1.94
CA SER A 598 11.22 -4.37 -2.18
C SER A 598 10.45 -5.41 -1.38
N TYR A 599 11.12 -6.38 -0.74
CA TYR A 599 10.50 -7.55 -0.11
C TYR A 599 11.11 -7.93 1.26
N LEU A 600 11.91 -7.04 1.88
CA LEU A 600 12.39 -7.20 3.26
C LEU A 600 11.64 -6.19 4.15
N ASN A 601 10.72 -6.67 4.97
CA ASN A 601 10.02 -5.91 6.02
C ASN A 601 10.57 -6.32 7.41
N GLU A 602 10.67 -5.50 8.46
CA GLU A 602 9.94 -4.26 8.80
C GLU A 602 10.82 -3.05 9.21
N HIS A 603 12.14 -3.09 9.02
CA HIS A 603 12.97 -1.88 8.98
C HIS A 603 14.20 -2.18 8.12
N PRO A 604 14.48 -1.47 7.02
CA PRO A 604 15.63 -1.76 6.15
C PRO A 604 16.96 -1.75 6.91
N LEU A 605 17.06 -0.93 7.95
CA LEU A 605 18.18 -0.88 8.88
C LEU A 605 18.21 -2.09 9.82
N LEU A 606 17.10 -2.43 10.48
CA LEU A 606 17.01 -3.58 11.39
C LEU A 606 17.30 -4.91 10.68
N ASN A 607 16.89 -5.07 9.43
CA ASN A 607 17.17 -6.27 8.64
C ASN A 607 18.63 -6.36 8.20
N LYS A 608 19.27 -5.23 7.87
CA LYS A 608 20.73 -5.20 7.63
C LYS A 608 21.48 -5.58 8.89
N VAL A 609 21.05 -5.08 10.06
CA VAL A 609 21.61 -5.42 11.38
C VAL A 609 21.42 -6.91 11.68
N ILE A 610 20.22 -7.47 11.54
CA ILE A 610 19.93 -8.90 11.77
C ILE A 610 20.74 -9.78 10.81
N LEU A 611 20.85 -9.42 9.53
CA LEU A 611 21.66 -10.16 8.54
C LEU A 611 23.15 -10.10 8.88
N SER A 612 23.66 -8.92 9.22
CA SER A 612 25.04 -8.68 9.65
C SER A 612 25.37 -9.52 10.89
N GLN A 613 24.49 -9.51 11.90
CA GLN A 613 24.60 -10.31 13.12
C GLN A 613 24.56 -11.82 12.83
N SER A 614 23.67 -12.25 11.96
CA SER A 614 23.50 -13.67 11.64
C SER A 614 24.71 -14.22 10.87
N ILE A 615 25.31 -13.42 9.98
CA ILE A 615 26.54 -13.77 9.26
C ILE A 615 27.71 -13.87 10.24
N GLU A 616 27.85 -12.94 11.18
CA GLU A 616 28.90 -13.02 12.20
C GLU A 616 28.71 -14.22 13.14
N VAL A 617 27.47 -14.58 13.50
CA VAL A 617 27.23 -15.80 14.30
C VAL A 617 27.69 -17.03 13.54
N ILE A 618 27.47 -17.08 12.23
CA ILE A 618 27.93 -18.16 11.35
C ILE A 618 29.46 -18.16 11.21
N GLU A 619 30.10 -17.00 11.14
CA GLU A 619 31.56 -16.89 11.07
C GLU A 619 32.26 -17.29 12.38
N ASN A 620 31.59 -17.12 13.53
CA ASN A 620 32.10 -17.52 14.85
C ASN A 620 31.62 -18.92 15.27
N LEU A 621 30.96 -19.66 14.39
CA LEU A 621 30.62 -21.07 14.58
C LEU A 621 31.76 -21.95 14.04
N ASP A 622 32.43 -22.66 14.95
CA ASP A 622 33.41 -23.69 14.61
C ASP A 622 33.19 -24.96 15.46
N ASP A 623 33.99 -26.01 15.21
CA ASP A 623 33.85 -27.32 15.88
C ASP A 623 33.99 -27.24 17.42
N GLU A 624 34.54 -26.15 17.97
CA GLU A 624 34.75 -25.94 19.41
C GLU A 624 33.76 -24.94 20.03
N THR A 625 32.99 -24.21 19.22
CA THR A 625 32.13 -23.10 19.67
C THR A 625 30.65 -23.42 19.44
N SER A 626 29.87 -23.57 20.51
CA SER A 626 28.43 -23.82 20.40
C SER A 626 27.67 -22.58 19.88
N LEU A 627 26.50 -22.80 19.27
CA LEU A 627 25.64 -21.72 18.77
C LEU A 627 25.36 -20.64 19.83
N GLU A 628 25.11 -21.03 21.08
CA GLU A 628 24.87 -20.06 22.16
C GLU A 628 26.14 -19.30 22.56
N GLN A 629 27.33 -19.91 22.44
CA GLN A 629 28.61 -19.22 22.64
C GLN A 629 28.94 -18.29 21.47
N ALA A 630 28.67 -18.67 20.23
CA ALA A 630 28.86 -17.83 19.05
C ALA A 630 27.92 -16.61 19.08
N LYS A 631 26.66 -16.80 19.49
CA LYS A 631 25.73 -15.69 19.80
C LYS A 631 26.27 -14.79 20.90
N ASP A 632 26.75 -15.35 22.01
CA ASP A 632 27.35 -14.58 23.12
C ASP A 632 28.60 -13.80 22.69
N ILE A 633 29.42 -14.34 21.79
CA ILE A 633 30.59 -13.67 21.21
C ILE A 633 30.14 -12.49 20.34
N VAL A 634 29.16 -12.69 19.47
CA VAL A 634 28.61 -11.64 18.61
C VAL A 634 27.91 -10.56 19.44
N VAL A 635 27.17 -10.93 20.49
CA VAL A 635 26.55 -10.00 21.45
C VAL A 635 27.58 -9.27 22.30
N LYS A 636 28.72 -9.89 22.66
CA LYS A 636 29.84 -9.21 23.35
C LYS A 636 30.66 -8.31 22.42
N ARG A 637 30.68 -8.62 21.12
CA ARG A 637 31.39 -7.87 20.08
C ARG A 637 30.56 -6.69 19.55
N ARG A 638 29.23 -6.80 19.55
CA ARG A 638 28.30 -5.78 19.05
C ARG A 638 27.62 -5.04 20.20
N GLY A 639 27.59 -3.71 20.10
CA GLY A 639 26.95 -2.83 21.05
C GLY A 639 27.80 -2.45 22.23
N ILE A 640 27.60 -1.23 22.72
CA ILE A 640 28.20 -0.75 23.95
C ILE A 640 27.29 -1.20 25.11
N PRO A 641 27.79 -1.95 26.11
CA PRO A 641 26.96 -2.43 27.20
C PRO A 641 26.22 -1.30 27.92
N MET A 642 24.89 -1.41 28.05
CA MET A 642 24.08 -0.40 28.70
C MET A 642 23.99 -0.62 30.21
N LEU A 643 24.22 0.43 30.99
CA LEU A 643 23.97 0.45 32.43
C LEU A 643 22.51 0.75 32.69
N SER A 644 21.88 -0.04 33.56
CA SER A 644 20.53 0.27 34.06
C SER A 644 20.50 1.60 34.81
N HIS A 645 19.33 2.23 34.85
CA HIS A 645 19.12 3.49 35.56
C HIS A 645 19.61 3.44 37.03
N ASP A 646 19.37 2.34 37.74
CA ASP A 646 19.78 2.18 39.14
C ASP A 646 21.29 2.02 39.32
N GLU A 647 21.97 1.30 38.44
CA GLU A 647 23.43 1.17 38.44
C GLU A 647 24.10 2.49 38.08
N TRP A 648 23.55 3.21 37.11
CA TRP A 648 24.01 4.54 36.74
C TRP A 648 23.83 5.54 37.88
N LYS A 649 22.66 5.53 38.52
CA LYS A 649 22.37 6.39 39.68
C LYS A 649 23.36 6.14 40.80
N LYS A 650 23.63 4.87 41.15
CA LYS A 650 24.64 4.49 42.14
C LYS A 650 26.04 5.00 41.78
N LYS A 651 26.50 4.80 40.54
CA LYS A 651 27.80 5.30 40.06
C LYS A 651 27.91 6.82 40.09
N ARG A 652 26.84 7.53 39.71
CA ARG A 652 26.77 8.99 39.72
C ARG A 652 26.89 9.53 41.15
N THR A 653 26.17 8.93 42.12
CA THR A 653 26.25 9.32 43.53
C THR A 653 27.56 8.94 44.22
N ALA A 654 28.16 7.80 43.85
CA ALA A 654 29.37 7.29 44.53
C ALA A 654 30.68 7.88 43.99
N GLY A 655 30.74 8.25 42.70
CA GLY A 655 31.99 8.62 42.03
C GLY A 655 31.94 9.89 41.19
N ASN A 656 30.86 10.67 41.24
CA ASN A 656 30.66 11.87 40.41
C ASN A 656 30.81 11.58 38.90
N ALA A 657 30.40 10.36 38.49
CA ALA A 657 30.50 9.89 37.12
C ALA A 657 29.66 10.76 36.16
N LYS A 658 30.23 11.07 34.99
CA LYS A 658 29.59 11.87 33.93
C LYS A 658 29.62 11.11 32.61
N THR A 659 28.61 11.32 31.79
CA THR A 659 28.65 10.89 30.39
C THR A 659 29.52 11.85 29.58
N ASN A 660 30.18 11.30 28.56
CA ASN A 660 30.90 12.03 27.55
C ASN A 660 29.91 12.79 26.63
N PRO A 661 30.41 13.60 25.67
CA PRO A 661 29.53 14.33 24.75
C PRO A 661 28.52 13.45 24.00
N ASN A 662 28.91 12.21 23.64
CA ASN A 662 28.09 11.22 22.92
C ASN A 662 27.10 10.47 23.82
N GLY A 663 27.02 10.80 25.11
CA GLY A 663 26.08 10.17 26.04
C GLY A 663 26.59 8.87 26.67
N LEU A 664 27.87 8.50 26.49
CA LEU A 664 28.45 7.26 27.00
C LEU A 664 29.33 7.51 28.23
N THR A 665 29.50 6.53 29.12
CA THR A 665 30.43 6.60 30.27
C THR A 665 31.55 5.59 30.11
N CYS A 666 32.77 5.92 30.58
CA CYS A 666 33.88 4.98 30.66
C CYS A 666 34.77 5.31 31.88
N ASP A 667 35.80 4.50 32.11
CA ASP A 667 36.83 4.74 33.13
C ASP A 667 37.96 5.69 32.66
N GLY A 668 37.85 6.20 31.42
CA GLY A 668 38.82 7.08 30.82
C GLY A 668 40.05 6.39 30.24
N GLN A 669 40.09 5.06 30.21
CA GLN A 669 41.14 4.26 29.57
C GLN A 669 40.62 3.59 28.30
N GLN A 670 41.30 3.83 27.18
CA GLN A 670 40.94 3.21 25.90
C GLN A 670 41.37 1.73 25.89
N ALA A 671 40.42 0.86 25.55
CA ALA A 671 40.62 -0.58 25.40
C ALA A 671 39.94 -1.07 24.12
N ILE A 672 40.68 -1.16 23.01
CA ILE A 672 40.20 -1.63 21.71
C ILE A 672 40.75 -3.04 21.46
N SER A 673 39.88 -4.04 21.25
CA SER A 673 40.28 -5.43 21.04
C SER A 673 40.90 -5.69 19.66
N ASP A 674 40.36 -5.06 18.62
CA ASP A 674 40.73 -5.31 17.22
C ASP A 674 41.56 -4.15 16.61
N GLY A 675 42.36 -3.44 17.42
CA GLY A 675 43.10 -2.24 16.97
C GLY A 675 44.18 -1.73 17.93
N LYS A 676 44.80 -0.60 17.60
CA LYS A 676 45.80 0.07 18.46
C LYS A 676 45.13 1.10 19.37
N ASN A 677 45.48 1.10 20.66
CA ASN A 677 45.10 2.17 21.58
C ASN A 677 45.95 3.43 21.28
N THR A 678 45.31 4.47 20.76
CA THR A 678 45.90 5.75 20.34
C THR A 678 45.91 6.81 21.44
N GLN A 679 45.17 6.61 22.54
CA GLN A 679 45.08 7.57 23.66
C GLN A 679 46.44 8.08 24.16
N ARG A 680 47.46 7.21 24.24
CA ARG A 680 48.81 7.60 24.71
C ARG A 680 49.52 8.52 23.72
N GLU A 681 49.35 8.26 22.43
CA GLU A 681 49.91 9.07 21.34
C GLU A 681 49.22 10.44 21.30
N THR A 682 47.90 10.47 21.46
CA THR A 682 47.10 11.71 21.55
C THR A 682 47.47 12.54 22.78
N ASN A 683 47.60 11.91 23.96
CA ASN A 683 48.05 12.61 25.17
C ASN A 683 49.47 13.18 25.03
N TYR A 684 50.36 12.46 24.32
CA TYR A 684 51.71 12.93 24.01
C TYR A 684 51.69 14.12 23.04
N ALA A 685 50.88 14.05 21.98
CA ALA A 685 50.74 15.10 20.97
C ALA A 685 50.14 16.40 21.53
N VAL A 686 49.19 16.28 22.47
CA VAL A 686 48.53 17.42 23.12
C VAL A 686 49.30 17.91 24.36
N GLY A 687 50.32 17.17 24.82
CA GLY A 687 51.14 17.53 25.97
C GLY A 687 50.39 17.51 27.31
N LEU A 688 49.24 16.84 27.37
CA LEU A 688 48.37 16.78 28.54
C LEU A 688 47.99 15.33 28.84
N SER A 689 47.98 14.96 30.11
CA SER A 689 47.46 13.66 30.57
C SER A 689 45.95 13.73 30.70
N LEU A 690 45.24 13.63 29.56
CA LEU A 690 43.78 13.68 29.53
C LEU A 690 43.17 12.28 29.79
N PRO A 691 42.05 12.18 30.55
CA PRO A 691 41.16 11.04 30.43
C PRO A 691 40.62 10.99 28.99
N CYS A 692 40.53 9.80 28.40
CA CYS A 692 40.32 9.57 26.96
C CYS A 692 39.38 10.60 26.29
N ALA A 693 39.86 11.27 25.24
CA ALA A 693 39.15 12.33 24.52
C ALA A 693 38.69 11.91 23.10
N GLU A 694 39.00 10.67 22.69
CA GLU A 694 38.66 10.09 21.39
C GLU A 694 37.25 9.49 21.43
N PHE A 695 36.24 10.36 21.64
CA PHE A 695 34.85 9.93 21.83
C PHE A 695 34.23 9.31 20.57
N ASP A 696 34.79 9.61 19.41
CA ASP A 696 34.46 9.04 18.12
C ASP A 696 34.86 7.57 18.00
N MET A 697 35.80 7.10 18.84
CA MET A 697 36.25 5.70 18.90
C MET A 697 35.52 4.88 19.97
N CYS A 698 34.56 5.47 20.70
CA CYS A 698 33.85 4.77 21.77
C CYS A 698 33.09 3.52 21.29
N TYR A 699 32.66 3.48 20.03
CA TYR A 699 31.97 2.32 19.44
C TYR A 699 32.84 1.05 19.35
N LYS A 700 34.17 1.20 19.43
CA LYS A 700 35.15 0.08 19.41
C LYS A 700 35.79 -0.17 20.79
N CYS A 701 35.40 0.58 21.82
CA CYS A 701 36.08 0.59 23.10
C CYS A 701 35.32 -0.23 24.15
N GLN A 702 35.97 -1.28 24.67
CA GLN A 702 35.39 -2.17 25.70
C GLN A 702 35.12 -1.47 27.04
N SER A 703 35.82 -0.36 27.31
CA SER A 703 35.61 0.46 28.51
C SER A 703 34.38 1.35 28.41
N ALA A 704 33.80 1.53 27.22
CA ALA A 704 32.60 2.33 27.04
C ALA A 704 31.37 1.58 27.54
N LYS A 705 30.47 2.31 28.19
CA LYS A 705 29.15 1.84 28.61
C LYS A 705 28.10 2.87 28.24
N ALA A 706 26.99 2.42 27.67
CA ALA A 706 25.82 3.23 27.48
C ALA A 706 25.07 3.42 28.80
N VAL A 707 24.14 4.37 28.84
CA VAL A 707 23.40 4.70 30.05
C VAL A 707 21.92 4.81 29.71
N ASP A 708 21.11 4.04 30.42
CA ASP A 708 19.64 4.07 30.34
C ASP A 708 19.10 5.33 31.07
N ASP A 709 19.30 6.49 30.45
CA ASP A 709 18.90 7.80 30.94
C ASP A 709 18.51 8.69 29.75
N VAL A 710 17.36 9.38 29.85
CA VAL A 710 16.77 10.17 28.75
C VAL A 710 17.75 11.17 28.14
N GLU A 711 18.57 11.82 28.96
CA GLU A 711 19.53 12.83 28.50
C GLU A 711 20.75 12.20 27.81
N ALA A 712 21.17 11.02 28.25
CA ALA A 712 22.26 10.26 27.63
C ALA A 712 21.83 9.68 26.27
N VAL A 713 20.64 9.08 26.21
CA VAL A 713 20.05 8.52 24.98
C VAL A 713 19.75 9.62 23.96
N TYR A 714 19.23 10.77 24.40
CA TYR A 714 19.01 11.93 23.52
C TYR A 714 20.31 12.44 22.85
N LYS A 715 21.43 12.46 23.58
CA LYS A 715 22.74 12.81 23.02
C LYS A 715 23.20 11.80 21.98
N LEU A 716 23.02 10.51 22.24
CA LEU A 716 23.44 9.45 21.32
C LEU A 716 22.60 9.48 20.03
N ILE A 717 21.27 9.62 20.13
CA ILE A 717 20.37 9.82 18.97
C ILE A 717 20.81 11.03 18.14
N SER A 718 21.10 12.15 18.81
CA SER A 718 21.55 13.37 18.13
C SER A 718 22.89 13.19 17.41
N TYR A 719 23.81 12.40 17.97
CA TYR A 719 25.09 12.09 17.32
C TYR A 719 24.91 11.19 16.10
N ILE A 720 24.10 10.13 16.21
CA ILE A 720 23.77 9.22 15.11
C ILE A 720 23.13 10.00 13.95
N ASP A 721 22.17 10.88 14.25
CA ASP A 721 21.48 11.68 13.24
C ASP A 721 22.44 12.61 12.47
N VAL A 722 23.43 13.21 13.15
CA VAL A 722 24.46 14.01 12.48
C VAL A 722 25.42 13.13 11.66
N LEU A 723 25.80 11.95 12.13
CA LEU A 723 26.63 11.02 11.35
C LEU A 723 25.92 10.58 10.05
N LYS A 724 24.61 10.30 10.12
CA LYS A 724 23.79 9.98 8.95
C LYS A 724 23.71 11.15 7.97
N GLU A 725 23.50 12.37 8.48
CA GLU A 725 23.50 13.57 7.64
C GLU A 725 24.85 13.79 6.92
N THR A 726 25.97 13.50 7.58
CA THR A 726 27.30 13.59 6.97
C THR A 726 27.50 12.55 5.87
N LEU A 727 26.99 11.33 6.06
CA LEU A 727 27.06 10.25 5.09
C LEU A 727 26.23 10.56 3.83
N ASP A 728 25.06 11.19 4.00
CA ASP A 728 24.22 11.65 2.89
C ASP A 728 24.89 12.74 2.05
N MET A 729 25.70 13.60 2.66
CA MET A 729 26.45 14.65 1.96
C MET A 729 27.74 14.17 1.31
N TYR A 730 28.38 13.15 1.89
CA TYR A 730 29.63 12.58 1.40
C TYR A 730 29.51 11.06 1.24
N PRO A 731 28.81 10.59 0.19
CA PRO A 731 28.52 9.17 -0.01
C PRO A 731 29.77 8.32 -0.32
N ASP A 732 30.89 8.94 -0.68
CA ASP A 732 32.17 8.26 -0.97
C ASP A 732 33.01 7.99 0.31
N VAL A 733 32.50 8.33 1.49
CA VAL A 733 33.22 8.17 2.76
C VAL A 733 33.26 6.69 3.19
N LYS A 734 34.39 6.30 3.79
CA LYS A 734 34.81 4.92 4.13
C LYS A 734 33.78 4.10 4.95
N SER A 735 33.95 2.77 4.92
CA SER A 735 33.17 1.77 5.70
C SER A 735 33.05 2.09 7.19
N ASP A 736 34.02 2.78 7.76
CA ASP A 736 34.16 2.96 9.21
C ASP A 736 33.04 3.81 9.83
N ILE A 737 32.40 4.71 9.07
CA ILE A 737 31.25 5.49 9.55
C ILE A 737 29.95 4.67 9.52
N HIS A 738 29.80 3.82 8.51
CA HIS A 738 28.67 2.90 8.45
C HIS A 738 28.69 1.95 9.66
N GLU A 739 29.87 1.39 9.96
CA GLU A 739 30.11 0.55 11.15
C GLU A 739 29.81 1.32 12.45
N LYS A 740 30.23 2.58 12.54
CA LYS A 740 30.00 3.45 13.71
C LYS A 740 28.51 3.73 13.96
N ILE A 741 27.76 4.05 12.90
CA ILE A 741 26.31 4.27 12.99
C ILE A 741 25.62 2.98 13.45
N GLU A 742 25.94 1.84 12.82
CA GLU A 742 25.34 0.55 13.15
C GLU A 742 25.54 0.18 14.63
N GLN A 743 26.76 0.36 15.16
CA GLN A 743 27.08 0.03 16.56
C GLN A 743 26.36 0.93 17.56
N PHE A 744 26.20 2.23 17.26
CA PHE A 744 25.47 3.14 18.14
C PHE A 744 23.96 2.95 18.06
N GLU A 745 23.41 2.64 16.89
CA GLU A 745 21.99 2.27 16.75
C GLU A 745 21.66 1.00 17.52
N TYR A 746 22.48 -0.04 17.39
CA TYR A 746 22.31 -1.26 18.18
C TYR A 746 22.44 -1.01 19.69
N THR A 747 23.28 -0.05 20.09
CA THR A 747 23.36 0.38 21.49
C THR A 747 22.03 1.01 21.96
N LEU A 748 21.27 1.70 21.10
CA LEU A 748 19.99 2.29 21.47
C LEU A 748 18.89 1.25 21.73
N ASP A 749 18.95 0.08 21.07
CA ASP A 749 18.00 -1.02 21.28
C ASP A 749 18.03 -1.56 22.73
N GLY A 750 19.10 -1.27 23.49
CA GLY A 750 19.22 -1.62 24.91
C GLY A 750 18.54 -0.65 25.87
N ALA A 751 18.04 0.51 25.42
CA ALA A 751 17.34 1.48 26.25
C ALA A 751 15.94 1.00 26.60
N SER A 752 15.45 1.33 27.81
CA SER A 752 14.06 1.02 28.16
C SER A 752 13.08 1.84 27.32
N ASP A 753 11.90 1.28 27.01
CA ASP A 753 10.90 1.91 26.15
C ASP A 753 10.54 3.34 26.61
N ASP A 754 10.40 3.55 27.92
CA ASP A 754 10.08 4.86 28.52
C ASP A 754 11.23 5.88 28.37
N VAL A 755 12.47 5.43 28.43
CA VAL A 755 13.66 6.27 28.23
C VAL A 755 13.84 6.62 26.76
N PHE A 756 13.66 5.65 25.87
CA PHE A 756 13.75 5.84 24.43
C PHE A 756 12.65 6.78 23.93
N ASP A 757 11.40 6.55 24.34
CA ASP A 757 10.26 7.40 23.99
C ASP A 757 10.46 8.84 24.50
N GLY A 758 10.90 9.00 25.75
CA GLY A 758 11.21 10.31 26.31
C GLY A 758 12.35 11.05 25.59
N ALA A 759 13.36 10.31 25.12
CA ALA A 759 14.47 10.86 24.33
C ALA A 759 14.03 11.25 22.91
N MET A 760 13.20 10.42 22.27
CA MET A 760 12.64 10.70 20.95
C MET A 760 11.62 11.85 20.98
N GLU A 761 10.81 11.97 22.02
CA GLU A 761 9.95 13.14 22.22
C GLU A 761 10.77 14.43 22.28
N ARG A 762 11.88 14.42 23.04
CA ARG A 762 12.81 15.56 23.08
C ARG A 762 13.45 15.86 21.74
N PHE A 763 13.91 14.84 21.02
CA PHE A 763 14.47 15.01 19.68
C PHE A 763 13.45 15.59 18.69
N ASN A 764 12.22 15.10 18.70
CA ASN A 764 11.15 15.56 17.80
C ASN A 764 10.68 16.99 18.15
N THR A 765 10.70 17.36 19.43
CA THR A 765 10.21 18.68 19.89
C THR A 765 11.29 19.76 19.86
N GLN A 766 12.54 19.44 20.22
CA GLN A 766 13.64 20.39 20.39
C GLN A 766 14.67 20.31 19.26
N GLY A 767 14.61 19.28 18.42
CA GLY A 767 15.64 18.97 17.44
C GLY A 767 16.88 18.33 18.09
N ARG A 768 18.01 18.40 17.39
CA ARG A 768 19.28 17.84 17.86
C ARG A 768 19.76 18.50 19.13
N HIS A 769 20.39 17.70 19.99
CA HIS A 769 21.05 18.21 21.18
C HIS A 769 22.08 19.29 20.79
N PRO A 770 22.09 20.49 21.41
CA PRO A 770 22.86 21.66 20.96
C PRO A 770 24.38 21.48 20.84
N ARG A 771 24.94 20.41 21.43
CA ARG A 771 26.35 20.04 21.26
C ARG A 771 26.70 19.43 19.91
N PHE A 772 25.72 18.94 19.15
CA PHE A 772 25.97 18.29 17.87
C PHE A 772 25.63 19.23 16.73
N SER A 773 26.68 19.70 16.06
CA SER A 773 26.60 20.42 14.80
C SER A 773 27.25 19.60 13.70
N PHE A 774 26.97 19.97 12.46
CA PHE A 774 27.58 19.37 11.28
C PHE A 774 29.11 19.45 11.32
N ASP A 775 29.67 20.58 11.73
CA ASP A 775 31.13 20.79 11.88
C ASP A 775 31.79 19.76 12.82
N HIS A 776 31.04 19.26 13.80
CA HIS A 776 31.52 18.27 14.76
C HIS A 776 31.64 16.86 14.16
N ALA A 777 30.72 16.49 13.27
CA ALA A 777 30.77 15.20 12.57
C ALA A 777 31.72 15.19 11.38
N LEU A 778 32.00 16.35 10.78
CA LEU A 778 33.01 16.48 9.73
C LEU A 778 34.42 16.12 10.24
N LEU A 779 34.70 16.36 11.52
CA LEU A 779 35.94 15.95 12.20
C LEU A 779 36.01 14.44 12.48
N SER A 780 34.89 13.72 12.35
CA SER A 780 34.81 12.26 12.49
C SER A 780 34.93 11.51 11.14
N LEU A 781 35.08 12.26 10.02
CA LEU A 781 35.44 11.78 8.67
C LEU A 781 36.96 11.67 8.54
#